data_AF-A0AAP0RS72-F1
#
_entry.id   AF-A0AAP0RS72-F1
#
_cell.length_a   1.000
_cell.length_b   1.000
_cell.length_c   1.000
_cell.angle_alpha   90.00
_cell.angle_beta   90.00
_cell.angle_gamma   90.00
#
_symmetry.space_group_name_H-M   'P 1'
#
loop_
_entity.id
_entity.type
_entity.pdbx_description
1 polymer ?
#
loop_
_entity_poly.entity_id
_entity_poly.type
_entity_poly.pdbx_seq_one_letter_code
_entity_poly.pdbx_strand_id
1 'polypeptide(L)'
;MAKKPVDAFTNSAFKGNPAAVCSLEEEREEEWLKTVAGEFNMPVTCYLTRMTESETHPDSPNGTLITRFRLRWFSPVTEVQLCGHATLAATHALFTSGLINSNTIEFLTLSGVLTAKKVAEDEKLSDATEFRNGEAHQCFSIELDFPVVPLIDFDSVEFSSISNVLNGASIIDLKKTAADDFLVELPSGKIVADLQPQFDEIEKCAARGVIVTGVAPPGSGFDFYSRFFYPKLGVREDVVCGSAHCALAPHWSKKLGKSDFVAYAASPRGGIVNVHLDEQNKRVLLRGKAVTVMEGSLLVDAFTDSAFKGNPAAVCLLEEEREEEWLQAVAREFNISETCYLTRITESETPPDSPNGTLTPRFHLRWFTPVAEVKLCGHATLAASHALFTSGLINSNTIEFLTLSGVLTAKRVPGDNKLLDTTEFQNGEAHERFSIELDFPAVALTESNSIDISSISIALNGASIIDLKRTTTEDDLVVLLPSGKIVADLQPQFDEIQKCPGRGVIITGVAPPGSGFDFYSRFFCPKLGIPEDPVCGSAHCALAPYWSKKMGKSDLVAYAASPRGGIVKLHLDDQKKRVLLRGKAVTVMEELSSISNVLNGASIIDRKKTAADDFLLVAFWRVELPTGKIVADLQPQFDEIEKCAARGVIVTGVAPPGSGFDFYSRFFYPKLGVREDVVCGSAHCALAPLEQKARQERLRCICGNLSLSIYIIIIHGRYIDYVVSLVQASPRGGIVNVHLDEQNQRVLLRGKAVTVMEGSLLV
;
A
#
# COMPACT_ATOMS: atom_id res chain seq x y z
N MET A 1 -5.25 4.62 -8.72
CA MET A 1 -5.96 3.62 -7.88
C MET A 1 -4.98 3.07 -6.87
N ALA A 2 -5.34 3.05 -5.58
CA ALA A 2 -4.49 2.56 -4.49
C ALA A 2 -4.87 1.14 -4.04
N LYS A 3 -3.90 0.31 -3.59
CA LYS A 3 -4.16 -0.87 -2.75
C LYS A 3 -3.84 -0.51 -1.30
N LYS A 4 -4.84 -0.47 -0.42
CA LYS A 4 -4.64 -0.46 1.04
C LYS A 4 -5.01 -1.84 1.59
N PRO A 5 -4.05 -2.69 2.01
CA PRO A 5 -4.36 -3.93 2.73
C PRO A 5 -4.84 -3.59 4.14
N VAL A 6 -6.03 -4.06 4.50
CA VAL A 6 -6.68 -3.79 5.79
C VAL A 6 -7.23 -5.09 6.36
N ASP A 7 -6.86 -5.39 7.60
CA ASP A 7 -7.44 -6.49 8.36
C ASP A 7 -8.69 -6.05 9.09
N ALA A 8 -9.82 -6.74 8.86
CA ALA A 8 -11.11 -6.45 9.50
C ALA A 8 -11.45 -7.46 10.61
N PHE A 9 -12.28 -7.03 11.57
CA PHE A 9 -12.65 -7.76 12.78
C PHE A 9 -11.47 -8.11 13.71
N THR A 10 -10.48 -7.20 13.78
CA THR A 10 -9.28 -7.33 14.61
C THR A 10 -8.80 -5.97 15.14
N ASN A 11 -8.01 -6.00 16.22
CA ASN A 11 -7.21 -4.88 16.73
C ASN A 11 -5.70 -5.06 16.48
N SER A 12 -5.28 -6.15 15.83
CA SER A 12 -3.88 -6.44 15.49
C SER A 12 -3.77 -6.85 14.02
N ALA A 13 -2.74 -6.35 13.31
CA ALA A 13 -2.41 -6.81 11.97
C ALA A 13 -2.10 -8.33 11.95
N PHE A 14 -2.31 -8.96 10.80
CA PHE A 14 -2.15 -10.39 10.52
C PHE A 14 -3.10 -11.32 11.31
N LYS A 15 -4.12 -10.73 11.93
CA LYS A 15 -5.30 -11.38 12.52
C LYS A 15 -6.56 -10.82 11.86
N GLY A 16 -7.72 -11.42 12.10
CA GLY A 16 -8.93 -11.00 11.40
C GLY A 16 -8.84 -11.27 9.90
N ASN A 17 -9.81 -10.74 9.16
CA ASN A 17 -10.03 -11.07 7.75
C ASN A 17 -9.44 -9.98 6.83
N PRO A 18 -8.43 -10.30 6.01
CA PRO A 18 -7.75 -9.31 5.19
C PRO A 18 -8.57 -8.97 3.94
N ALA A 19 -8.68 -7.68 3.64
CA ALA A 19 -9.25 -7.17 2.40
C ALA A 19 -8.33 -6.12 1.76
N ALA A 20 -8.32 -6.08 0.43
CA ALA A 20 -7.70 -5.00 -0.32
C ALA A 20 -8.74 -3.89 -0.58
N VAL A 21 -8.51 -2.69 -0.06
CA VAL A 21 -9.39 -1.53 -0.27
C VAL A 21 -8.83 -0.65 -1.37
N CYS A 22 -9.70 -0.29 -2.33
CA CYS A 22 -9.30 0.41 -3.55
C CYS A 22 -10.16 1.61 -3.89
N SER A 23 -9.61 2.81 -3.76
CA SER A 23 -10.25 4.03 -4.23
C SER A 23 -10.07 4.21 -5.74
N LEU A 24 -11.18 4.47 -6.42
CA LEU A 24 -11.29 4.80 -7.83
C LEU A 24 -11.83 6.23 -7.97
N GLU A 25 -11.30 6.97 -8.95
CA GLU A 25 -11.78 8.33 -9.27
C GLU A 25 -13.12 8.31 -10.01
N GLU A 26 -13.33 7.26 -10.80
CA GLU A 26 -14.52 6.99 -11.60
C GLU A 26 -14.74 5.47 -11.68
N GLU A 27 -15.90 5.02 -12.15
CA GLU A 27 -16.18 3.58 -12.27
C GLU A 27 -15.32 2.89 -13.34
N ARG A 28 -15.21 1.56 -13.19
CA ARG A 28 -14.51 0.67 -14.10
C ARG A 28 -15.41 -0.52 -14.43
N GLU A 29 -15.21 -1.08 -15.61
CA GLU A 29 -15.97 -2.25 -16.07
C GLU A 29 -15.70 -3.48 -15.18
N GLU A 30 -16.69 -4.36 -15.07
CA GLU A 30 -16.62 -5.55 -14.20
C GLU A 30 -15.42 -6.44 -14.53
N GLU A 31 -15.11 -6.64 -15.81
CA GLU A 31 -13.99 -7.50 -16.23
C GLU A 31 -12.61 -6.91 -15.86
N TRP A 32 -12.49 -5.58 -15.84
CA TRP A 32 -11.29 -4.91 -15.34
C TRP A 32 -11.16 -5.07 -13.81
N LEU A 33 -12.24 -4.84 -13.07
CA LEU A 33 -12.28 -5.00 -11.61
C LEU A 33 -12.03 -6.46 -11.17
N LYS A 34 -12.53 -7.42 -11.95
CA LYS A 34 -12.25 -8.84 -11.76
C LYS A 34 -10.80 -9.18 -12.05
N THR A 35 -10.23 -8.66 -13.14
CA THR A 35 -8.81 -8.86 -13.46
C THR A 35 -7.92 -8.35 -12.32
N VAL A 36 -8.18 -7.14 -11.84
CA VAL A 36 -7.46 -6.53 -10.70
C VAL A 36 -7.63 -7.30 -9.39
N ALA A 37 -8.82 -7.82 -9.09
CA ALA A 37 -9.02 -8.66 -7.91
C ALA A 37 -8.28 -10.01 -8.03
N GLY A 38 -8.16 -10.53 -9.25
CA GLY A 38 -7.33 -11.68 -9.60
C GLY A 38 -5.84 -11.44 -9.34
N GLU A 39 -5.30 -10.28 -9.76
CA GLU A 39 -3.90 -9.90 -9.48
C GLU A 39 -3.56 -9.86 -8.00
N PHE A 40 -4.51 -9.40 -7.16
CA PHE A 40 -4.30 -9.30 -5.72
C PHE A 40 -4.37 -10.64 -5.00
N ASN A 41 -5.09 -11.61 -5.56
CA ASN A 41 -5.29 -12.95 -4.99
C ASN A 41 -5.67 -12.93 -3.49
N MET A 42 -6.48 -11.92 -3.10
CA MET A 42 -7.02 -11.72 -1.75
C MET A 42 -8.39 -12.41 -1.61
N PRO A 43 -8.85 -12.74 -0.39
CA PRO A 43 -10.20 -13.27 -0.19
C PRO A 43 -11.28 -12.38 -0.82
N VAL A 44 -11.18 -11.07 -0.60
CA VAL A 44 -11.97 -10.04 -1.27
C VAL A 44 -11.14 -8.77 -1.53
N THR A 45 -11.31 -8.21 -2.72
CA THR A 45 -10.94 -6.83 -3.08
C THR A 45 -12.19 -5.98 -3.13
N CYS A 46 -12.18 -4.79 -2.54
CA CYS A 46 -13.31 -3.87 -2.59
C CYS A 46 -12.97 -2.53 -3.23
N TYR A 47 -13.88 -2.04 -4.06
CA TYR A 47 -13.70 -0.85 -4.88
C TYR A 47 -14.67 0.23 -4.44
N LEU A 48 -14.12 1.42 -4.22
CA LEU A 48 -14.80 2.61 -3.73
C LEU A 48 -14.77 3.69 -4.80
N THR A 49 -15.93 4.10 -5.28
CA THR A 49 -16.08 5.30 -6.13
C THR A 49 -16.90 6.33 -5.38
N ARG A 50 -16.41 7.56 -5.26
CA ARG A 50 -17.13 8.64 -4.57
C ARG A 50 -18.30 9.12 -5.45
N MET A 51 -19.50 9.22 -4.87
CA MET A 51 -20.65 9.78 -5.60
C MET A 51 -20.63 11.30 -5.56
N THR A 52 -21.11 11.96 -6.63
CA THR A 52 -21.26 13.41 -6.66
C THR A 52 -22.56 13.85 -5.99
N GLU A 53 -22.64 15.09 -5.53
CA GLU A 53 -23.83 15.65 -4.86
C GLU A 53 -25.09 15.63 -5.76
N SER A 54 -24.91 15.59 -7.08
CA SER A 54 -26.02 15.48 -8.04
C SER A 54 -26.71 14.09 -8.04
N GLU A 55 -26.05 13.06 -7.50
CA GLU A 55 -26.59 11.70 -7.35
C GLU A 55 -27.11 11.43 -5.93
N THR A 56 -26.96 12.39 -5.00
CA THR A 56 -27.40 12.21 -3.61
C THR A 56 -28.85 12.65 -3.43
N HIS A 57 -29.76 11.69 -3.37
CA HIS A 57 -31.16 11.91 -3.01
C HIS A 57 -31.29 12.54 -1.60
N PRO A 58 -32.06 13.63 -1.41
CA PRO A 58 -32.14 14.40 -0.15
C PRO A 58 -33.05 13.75 0.90
N ASP A 59 -32.87 12.46 1.17
CA ASP A 59 -33.70 11.66 2.07
C ASP A 59 -33.06 11.48 3.48
N SER A 60 -32.39 12.54 3.97
CA SER A 60 -31.99 12.65 5.38
C SER A 60 -33.01 13.53 6.12
N PRO A 61 -33.77 13.00 7.11
CA PRO A 61 -34.82 13.76 7.81
C PRO A 61 -34.34 15.05 8.49
N ASN A 62 -33.02 15.21 8.69
CA ASN A 62 -32.39 16.33 9.40
C ASN A 62 -31.50 17.21 8.50
N GLY A 63 -31.51 17.02 7.18
CA GLY A 63 -30.71 17.85 6.25
C GLY A 63 -29.19 17.67 6.33
N THR A 64 -28.70 16.67 7.06
CA THR A 64 -27.27 16.33 7.13
C THR A 64 -26.84 15.65 5.83
N LEU A 65 -25.86 16.21 5.11
CA LEU A 65 -25.21 15.58 3.96
C LEU A 65 -24.47 14.30 4.39
N ILE A 66 -25.08 13.15 4.14
CA ILE A 66 -24.44 11.85 4.35
C ILE A 66 -23.48 11.58 3.19
N THR A 67 -22.22 11.28 3.50
CA THR A 67 -21.23 10.97 2.48
C THR A 67 -21.53 9.60 1.85
N ARG A 68 -21.77 9.58 0.54
CA ARG A 68 -22.09 8.36 -0.23
C ARG A 68 -20.95 7.91 -1.13
N PHE A 69 -20.73 6.60 -1.16
CA PHE A 69 -19.83 5.93 -2.09
C PHE A 69 -20.57 4.77 -2.77
N ARG A 70 -20.18 4.42 -3.99
CA ARG A 70 -20.47 3.10 -4.54
C ARG A 70 -19.41 2.13 -4.05
N LEU A 71 -19.85 0.95 -3.61
CA LEU A 71 -18.98 -0.11 -3.08
C LEU A 71 -19.31 -1.42 -3.80
N ARG A 72 -18.28 -1.98 -4.44
CA ARG A 72 -18.31 -3.29 -5.12
C ARG A 72 -17.27 -4.21 -4.50
N TRP A 73 -17.52 -5.51 -4.47
CA TRP A 73 -16.63 -6.51 -3.86
C TRP A 73 -16.35 -7.63 -4.85
N PHE A 74 -15.10 -8.01 -5.02
CA PHE A 74 -14.69 -9.07 -5.93
C PHE A 74 -13.82 -10.08 -5.18
N SER A 75 -14.13 -11.36 -5.32
CA SER A 75 -13.12 -12.40 -5.12
C SER A 75 -12.17 -12.43 -6.33
N PRO A 76 -11.09 -13.23 -6.33
CA PRO A 76 -10.19 -13.35 -7.48
C PRO A 76 -10.87 -13.83 -8.78
N VAL A 77 -12.12 -14.33 -8.71
CA VAL A 77 -12.83 -14.95 -9.85
C VAL A 77 -14.22 -14.37 -10.16
N THR A 78 -14.85 -13.63 -9.25
CA THR A 78 -16.22 -13.10 -9.45
C THR A 78 -16.53 -11.89 -8.57
N GLU A 79 -17.46 -11.04 -9.02
CA GLU A 79 -18.13 -10.09 -8.12
C GLU A 79 -18.96 -10.85 -7.07
N VAL A 80 -18.98 -10.33 -5.84
CA VAL A 80 -19.67 -10.87 -4.67
C VAL A 80 -20.76 -9.87 -4.27
N GLN A 81 -21.99 -10.35 -4.12
CA GLN A 81 -23.16 -9.49 -3.89
C GLN A 81 -23.14 -8.72 -2.56
N LEU A 82 -22.45 -9.24 -1.53
CA LEU A 82 -22.39 -8.66 -0.19
C LEU A 82 -21.15 -9.17 0.56
N CYS A 83 -20.34 -8.28 1.14
CA CYS A 83 -19.20 -8.69 1.96
C CYS A 83 -19.02 -7.82 3.22
N GLY A 84 -19.23 -8.40 4.40
CA GLY A 84 -19.14 -7.68 5.68
C GLY A 84 -17.72 -7.20 6.02
N HIS A 85 -16.72 -8.07 5.94
CA HIS A 85 -15.35 -7.72 6.32
C HIS A 85 -14.74 -6.66 5.41
N ALA A 86 -14.95 -6.78 4.10
CA ALA A 86 -14.44 -5.80 3.12
C ALA A 86 -15.19 -4.46 3.16
N THR A 87 -16.46 -4.44 3.61
CA THR A 87 -17.17 -3.18 3.93
C THR A 87 -16.60 -2.51 5.18
N LEU A 88 -16.24 -3.30 6.20
CA LEU A 88 -15.60 -2.79 7.41
C LEU A 88 -14.21 -2.22 7.09
N ALA A 89 -13.42 -2.94 6.29
CA ALA A 89 -12.13 -2.48 5.78
C ALA A 89 -12.24 -1.18 4.95
N ALA A 90 -13.19 -1.12 4.01
CA ALA A 90 -13.48 0.08 3.22
C ALA A 90 -13.84 1.27 4.12
N THR A 91 -14.70 1.05 5.11
CA THR A 91 -15.11 2.06 6.09
C THR A 91 -13.93 2.55 6.93
N HIS A 92 -13.06 1.64 7.37
CA HIS A 92 -11.85 1.98 8.13
C HIS A 92 -10.93 2.88 7.30
N ALA A 93 -10.55 2.45 6.10
CA ALA A 93 -9.69 3.23 5.20
C ALA A 93 -10.25 4.62 4.90
N LEU A 94 -11.58 4.73 4.74
CA LEU A 94 -12.25 6.02 4.54
C LEU A 94 -12.21 6.90 5.80
N PHE A 95 -12.47 6.35 6.99
CA PHE A 95 -12.39 7.11 8.26
C PHE A 95 -10.96 7.45 8.69
N THR A 96 -9.94 6.69 8.28
CA THR A 96 -8.52 6.99 8.56
C THR A 96 -7.90 7.91 7.52
N SER A 97 -8.43 7.98 6.29
CA SER A 97 -7.92 8.86 5.21
C SER A 97 -7.88 10.36 5.52
N GLY A 98 -8.62 10.81 6.54
CA GLY A 98 -8.82 12.24 6.81
C GLY A 98 -9.74 12.97 5.83
N LEU A 99 -10.27 12.29 4.81
CA LEU A 99 -11.12 12.88 3.75
C LEU A 99 -12.61 12.95 4.12
N ILE A 100 -13.03 12.37 5.26
CA ILE A 100 -14.42 12.31 5.70
C ILE A 100 -14.57 12.90 7.10
N ASN A 101 -15.40 13.94 7.19
CA ASN A 101 -15.75 14.62 8.46
C ASN A 101 -17.03 14.06 9.11
N SER A 102 -17.72 13.11 8.46
CA SER A 102 -18.91 12.43 8.98
C SER A 102 -18.54 11.20 9.82
N ASN A 103 -19.32 10.93 10.88
CA ASN A 103 -19.27 9.64 11.61
C ASN A 103 -20.16 8.56 10.96
N THR A 104 -20.75 8.82 9.80
CA THR A 104 -21.63 7.88 9.09
C THR A 104 -21.38 7.97 7.58
N ILE A 105 -21.20 6.79 6.96
CA ILE A 105 -21.02 6.62 5.53
C ILE A 105 -22.14 5.73 5.02
N GLU A 106 -22.68 6.05 3.84
CA GLU A 106 -23.59 5.16 3.11
C GLU A 106 -22.90 4.60 1.88
N PHE A 107 -23.06 3.30 1.66
CA PHE A 107 -22.57 2.58 0.50
C PHE A 107 -23.74 2.15 -0.37
N LEU A 108 -23.74 2.56 -1.63
CA LEU A 108 -24.61 2.00 -2.66
C LEU A 108 -23.96 0.74 -3.23
N THR A 109 -24.67 -0.38 -3.14
CA THR A 109 -24.15 -1.72 -3.47
C THR A 109 -25.19 -2.52 -4.25
N LEU A 110 -24.81 -3.65 -4.86
CA LEU A 110 -25.76 -4.53 -5.56
C LEU A 110 -26.85 -5.11 -4.62
N SER A 111 -26.55 -5.27 -3.33
CA SER A 111 -27.50 -5.66 -2.29
C SER A 111 -28.34 -4.50 -1.72
N GLY A 112 -28.28 -3.32 -2.34
CA GLY A 112 -28.92 -2.10 -1.85
C GLY A 112 -27.99 -1.19 -1.04
N VAL A 113 -28.57 -0.27 -0.26
CA VAL A 113 -27.80 0.67 0.57
C VAL A 113 -27.37 0.00 1.88
N LEU A 114 -26.09 0.10 2.21
CA LEU A 114 -25.54 -0.26 3.51
C LEU A 114 -25.11 1.02 4.24
N THR A 115 -25.35 1.07 5.55
CA THR A 115 -24.89 2.17 6.41
C THR A 115 -23.77 1.68 7.32
N ALA A 116 -22.70 2.45 7.41
CA ALA A 116 -21.58 2.21 8.31
C ALA A 116 -21.36 3.40 9.25
N LYS A 117 -21.25 3.15 10.56
CA LYS A 117 -21.11 4.20 11.58
C LYS A 117 -19.82 4.04 12.38
N LYS A 118 -19.14 5.16 12.62
CA LYS A 118 -18.02 5.27 13.57
C LYS A 118 -18.59 5.32 14.98
N VAL A 119 -18.26 4.31 15.79
CA VAL A 119 -18.71 4.19 17.19
C VAL A 119 -17.51 4.36 18.11
N ALA A 120 -17.61 5.30 19.05
CA ALA A 120 -16.63 5.49 20.10
C ALA A 120 -16.63 4.30 21.07
N GLU A 121 -15.49 4.02 21.71
CA GLU A 121 -15.41 2.93 22.67
C GLU A 121 -16.14 3.25 23.98
N ASP A 122 -16.78 2.25 24.57
CA ASP A 122 -17.09 2.25 26.00
C ASP A 122 -15.76 2.16 26.78
N GLU A 123 -15.49 3.12 27.67
CA GLU A 123 -14.29 3.20 28.52
C GLU A 123 -14.05 1.96 29.42
N LYS A 124 -14.96 0.98 29.39
CA LYS A 124 -14.93 -0.25 30.20
C LYS A 124 -14.28 -1.45 29.51
N LEU A 125 -13.94 -1.35 28.23
CA LEU A 125 -13.29 -2.44 27.47
C LEU A 125 -11.85 -2.11 27.02
N SER A 126 -11.33 -0.95 27.42
CA SER A 126 -10.03 -0.43 26.97
C SER A 126 -8.88 -0.79 27.94
N ASP A 127 -8.59 -2.08 28.09
CA ASP A 127 -7.41 -2.56 28.87
C ASP A 127 -6.11 -2.61 28.03
N ALA A 128 -6.14 -2.10 26.79
CA ALA A 128 -4.97 -1.98 25.92
C ALA A 128 -5.03 -0.76 25.00
N THR A 129 -4.60 0.40 25.50
CA THR A 129 -3.97 1.42 24.64
C THR A 129 -2.62 0.88 24.18
N GLU A 130 -2.61 0.11 23.08
CA GLU A 130 -1.36 -0.29 22.40
C GLU A 130 -0.68 0.95 21.81
N PHE A 131 0.27 1.51 22.56
CA PHE A 131 1.27 2.42 22.01
C PHE A 131 2.24 1.60 21.15
N ARG A 132 2.05 1.61 19.82
CA ARG A 132 3.10 1.26 18.86
C ARG A 132 3.68 2.54 18.28
N ASN A 133 5.01 2.63 18.26
CA ASN A 133 5.81 3.70 17.64
C ASN A 133 5.47 5.15 18.04
N GLY A 134 4.79 5.37 19.17
CA GLY A 134 4.48 6.71 19.69
C GLY A 134 3.30 7.43 19.05
N GLU A 135 2.60 6.80 18.10
CA GLU A 135 1.41 7.38 17.47
C GLU A 135 0.11 6.97 18.17
N ALA A 136 -0.78 7.94 18.36
CA ALA A 136 -2.10 7.71 18.93
C ALA A 136 -3.08 7.28 17.83
N HIS A 137 -3.04 6.01 17.43
CA HIS A 137 -4.07 5.44 16.54
C HIS A 137 -5.45 5.57 17.20
N GLN A 138 -6.41 6.15 16.48
CA GLN A 138 -7.78 6.28 16.98
C GLN A 138 -8.42 4.89 17.07
N CYS A 139 -8.50 4.32 18.27
CA CYS A 139 -9.31 3.14 18.54
C CYS A 139 -10.80 3.54 18.43
N PHE A 140 -11.43 3.14 17.33
CA PHE A 140 -12.87 3.22 17.13
C PHE A 140 -13.39 1.88 16.59
N SER A 141 -14.65 1.57 16.87
CA SER A 141 -15.35 0.45 16.25
C SER A 141 -16.18 0.95 15.08
N ILE A 142 -16.38 0.09 14.08
CA ILE A 142 -17.30 0.33 12.97
C ILE A 142 -18.52 -0.55 13.18
N GLU A 143 -19.70 0.07 13.23
CA GLU A 143 -20.98 -0.62 13.16
C GLU A 143 -21.46 -0.70 11.71
N LEU A 144 -21.79 -1.90 11.26
CA LEU A 144 -22.43 -2.19 9.98
C LEU A 144 -23.83 -2.77 10.22
N ASP A 145 -24.80 -2.36 9.41
CA ASP A 145 -26.19 -2.79 9.53
C ASP A 145 -26.56 -3.81 8.42
N PHE A 146 -26.95 -5.03 8.79
CA PHE A 146 -27.34 -6.10 7.87
C PHE A 146 -28.76 -6.65 8.16
N PRO A 147 -29.47 -7.20 7.16
CA PRO A 147 -30.72 -7.90 7.41
C PRO A 147 -30.49 -9.24 8.13
N VAL A 148 -31.42 -9.66 8.97
CA VAL A 148 -31.46 -11.03 9.51
C VAL A 148 -31.61 -12.04 8.36
N VAL A 149 -30.78 -13.09 8.36
CA VAL A 149 -30.89 -14.22 7.43
C VAL A 149 -31.73 -15.32 8.07
N PRO A 150 -32.91 -15.67 7.51
CA PRO A 150 -33.74 -16.72 8.07
C PRO A 150 -33.06 -18.10 8.04
N LEU A 151 -33.33 -18.89 9.07
CA LEU A 151 -33.10 -20.33 9.06
C LEU A 151 -34.34 -21.05 8.54
N ILE A 152 -34.11 -22.05 7.70
CA ILE A 152 -35.13 -22.83 7.01
C ILE A 152 -34.95 -24.30 7.41
N ASP A 153 -36.05 -24.95 7.77
CA ASP A 153 -36.08 -26.41 7.95
C ASP A 153 -36.12 -27.08 6.56
N PHE A 154 -35.31 -28.11 6.36
CA PHE A 154 -35.10 -28.75 5.05
C PHE A 154 -35.24 -30.26 5.15
N ASP A 155 -35.60 -30.91 4.04
CA ASP A 155 -35.67 -32.37 3.96
C ASP A 155 -34.32 -32.98 4.34
N SER A 156 -34.33 -33.81 5.38
CA SER A 156 -33.13 -34.10 6.15
C SER A 156 -32.05 -34.79 5.35
N VAL A 157 -30.94 -34.09 5.09
CA VAL A 157 -29.65 -34.75 4.93
C VAL A 157 -29.35 -35.48 6.24
N GLU A 158 -28.95 -36.75 6.17
CA GLU A 158 -28.65 -37.49 7.40
C GLU A 158 -27.51 -36.81 8.18
N PHE A 159 -27.69 -36.68 9.50
CA PHE A 159 -26.65 -36.14 10.40
C PHE A 159 -25.33 -36.92 10.30
N SER A 160 -25.39 -38.21 9.96
CA SER A 160 -24.24 -39.07 9.62
C SER A 160 -23.40 -38.51 8.47
N SER A 161 -24.05 -38.03 7.40
CA SER A 161 -23.40 -37.46 6.22
C SER A 161 -22.66 -36.17 6.54
N ILE A 162 -23.29 -35.23 7.27
CA ILE A 162 -22.64 -33.99 7.71
C ILE A 162 -21.56 -34.26 8.76
N SER A 163 -21.74 -35.25 9.64
CA SER A 163 -20.72 -35.64 10.61
C SER A 163 -19.45 -36.15 9.91
N ASN A 164 -19.58 -36.99 8.87
CA ASN A 164 -18.45 -37.44 8.06
C ASN A 164 -17.72 -36.28 7.36
N VAL A 165 -18.46 -35.33 6.77
CA VAL A 165 -17.93 -34.08 6.18
C VAL A 165 -17.12 -33.26 7.20
N LEU A 166 -17.56 -33.27 8.46
CA LEU A 166 -16.89 -32.62 9.59
C LEU A 166 -15.98 -33.58 10.37
N ASN A 167 -15.37 -34.56 9.69
CA ASN A 167 -14.37 -35.49 10.24
C ASN A 167 -14.84 -36.29 11.47
N GLY A 168 -16.11 -36.73 11.46
CA GLY A 168 -16.74 -37.47 12.55
C GLY A 168 -17.18 -36.62 13.74
N ALA A 169 -17.24 -35.28 13.59
CA ALA A 169 -17.69 -34.41 14.67
C ALA A 169 -19.14 -34.72 15.08
N SER A 170 -19.39 -34.79 16.40
CA SER A 170 -20.74 -34.85 16.96
C SER A 170 -21.49 -33.56 16.66
N ILE A 171 -22.75 -33.68 16.22
CA ILE A 171 -23.62 -32.54 15.89
C ILE A 171 -24.77 -32.46 16.90
N ILE A 172 -25.06 -31.26 17.37
CA ILE A 172 -26.16 -30.95 18.30
C ILE A 172 -27.42 -30.50 17.54
N ASP A 173 -27.25 -29.68 16.51
CA ASP A 173 -28.33 -29.08 15.72
C ASP A 173 -27.84 -28.87 14.28
N LEU A 174 -28.76 -28.95 13.33
CA LEU A 174 -28.48 -28.81 11.90
C LEU A 174 -29.61 -28.02 11.24
N LYS A 175 -29.28 -26.86 10.69
CA LYS A 175 -30.20 -25.95 10.00
C LYS A 175 -29.63 -25.56 8.64
N LYS A 176 -30.47 -24.93 7.82
CA LYS A 176 -30.06 -24.36 6.53
C LYS A 176 -30.40 -22.87 6.48
N THR A 177 -29.52 -22.05 5.91
CA THR A 177 -29.76 -20.62 5.74
C THR A 177 -30.58 -20.37 4.46
N ALA A 178 -31.27 -19.24 4.40
CA ALA A 178 -31.88 -18.75 3.16
C ALA A 178 -30.86 -18.47 2.04
N ALA A 179 -29.55 -18.44 2.35
CA ALA A 179 -28.45 -18.31 1.40
C ALA A 179 -27.84 -19.67 0.98
N ASP A 180 -28.55 -20.77 1.26
CA ASP A 180 -28.19 -22.15 0.91
C ASP A 180 -27.01 -22.76 1.68
N ASP A 181 -26.57 -22.17 2.79
CA ASP A 181 -25.51 -22.75 3.66
C ASP A 181 -26.09 -23.71 4.70
N PHE A 182 -25.36 -24.75 5.09
CA PHE A 182 -25.65 -25.47 6.33
C PHE A 182 -25.14 -24.66 7.54
N LEU A 183 -25.93 -24.63 8.62
CA LEU A 183 -25.54 -24.16 9.94
C LEU A 183 -25.53 -25.36 10.87
N VAL A 184 -24.35 -25.69 11.39
CA VAL A 184 -24.10 -26.90 12.19
C VAL A 184 -23.65 -26.50 13.59
N GLU A 185 -24.40 -26.89 14.61
CA GLU A 185 -24.02 -26.69 16.01
C GLU A 185 -23.21 -27.88 16.52
N LEU A 186 -22.04 -27.60 17.08
CA LEU A 186 -21.13 -28.56 17.70
C LEU A 186 -21.18 -28.38 19.24
N PRO A 187 -20.86 -29.43 20.04
CA PRO A 187 -21.07 -29.41 21.50
C PRO A 187 -20.32 -28.31 22.27
N SER A 188 -19.28 -27.70 21.69
CA SER A 188 -18.62 -26.53 22.27
C SER A 188 -17.83 -25.76 21.21
N GLY A 189 -17.56 -24.48 21.49
CA GLY A 189 -16.67 -23.64 20.71
C GLY A 189 -15.23 -24.17 20.67
N LYS A 190 -14.78 -24.93 21.70
CA LYS A 190 -13.49 -25.62 21.63
C LYS A 190 -13.45 -26.63 20.48
N ILE A 191 -14.51 -27.42 20.30
CA ILE A 191 -14.61 -28.36 19.16
C ILE A 191 -14.61 -27.60 17.83
N VAL A 192 -15.29 -26.45 17.74
CA VAL A 192 -15.25 -25.58 16.55
C VAL A 192 -13.81 -25.12 16.22
N ALA A 193 -13.06 -24.65 17.22
CA ALA A 193 -11.68 -24.20 17.05
C ALA A 193 -10.74 -25.35 16.65
N ASP A 194 -10.85 -26.51 17.33
CA ASP A 194 -9.97 -27.67 17.09
C ASP A 194 -10.32 -28.43 15.78
N LEU A 195 -11.49 -28.18 15.19
CA LEU A 195 -12.02 -28.92 14.04
C LEU A 195 -11.06 -28.96 12.85
N GLN A 196 -10.85 -30.16 12.30
CA GLN A 196 -10.10 -30.37 11.06
C GLN A 196 -11.09 -30.67 9.92
N PRO A 197 -11.49 -29.67 9.11
CA PRO A 197 -12.48 -29.84 8.05
C PRO A 197 -11.97 -30.68 6.88
N GLN A 198 -12.81 -31.58 6.36
CA GLN A 198 -12.51 -32.36 5.15
C GLN A 198 -12.99 -31.57 3.92
N PHE A 199 -12.18 -30.63 3.44
CA PHE A 199 -12.60 -29.68 2.38
C PHE A 199 -13.15 -30.36 1.13
N ASP A 200 -12.56 -31.48 0.71
CA ASP A 200 -12.97 -32.22 -0.49
C ASP A 200 -14.32 -32.94 -0.29
N GLU A 201 -14.76 -33.16 0.95
CA GLU A 201 -16.12 -33.62 1.28
C GLU A 201 -17.09 -32.44 1.45
N ILE A 202 -16.62 -31.30 1.98
CA ILE A 202 -17.41 -30.05 2.05
C ILE A 202 -17.77 -29.56 0.64
N GLU A 203 -16.86 -29.69 -0.33
CA GLU A 203 -17.09 -29.31 -1.72
C GLU A 203 -18.18 -30.17 -2.39
N LYS A 204 -18.30 -31.44 -1.99
CA LYS A 204 -19.33 -32.39 -2.45
C LYS A 204 -20.70 -32.19 -1.79
N CYS A 205 -20.80 -31.41 -0.71
CA CYS A 205 -22.07 -31.16 -0.02
C CYS A 205 -23.11 -30.54 -0.97
N ALA A 206 -24.40 -30.75 -0.69
CA ALA A 206 -25.46 -30.12 -1.47
C ALA A 206 -25.47 -28.58 -1.32
N ALA A 207 -25.30 -28.08 -0.08
CA ALA A 207 -25.28 -26.66 0.29
C ALA A 207 -24.17 -25.85 -0.40
N ARG A 208 -24.33 -24.52 -0.43
CA ARG A 208 -23.31 -23.56 -0.85
C ARG A 208 -22.05 -23.59 0.01
N GLY A 209 -22.22 -23.72 1.32
CA GLY A 209 -21.15 -23.75 2.32
C GLY A 209 -21.62 -24.33 3.66
N VAL A 210 -20.72 -24.40 4.64
CA VAL A 210 -20.96 -24.97 5.97
C VAL A 210 -20.44 -24.03 7.06
N ILE A 211 -21.37 -23.40 7.78
CA ILE A 211 -21.13 -22.63 9.00
C ILE A 211 -21.11 -23.62 10.17
N VAL A 212 -20.05 -23.63 10.96
CA VAL A 212 -19.99 -24.40 12.22
C VAL A 212 -19.97 -23.44 13.41
N THR A 213 -20.68 -23.78 14.49
CA THR A 213 -20.76 -22.93 15.69
C THR A 213 -20.92 -23.74 16.97
N GLY A 214 -20.63 -23.16 18.13
CA GLY A 214 -20.80 -23.79 19.43
C GLY A 214 -20.55 -22.83 20.59
N VAL A 215 -21.17 -23.09 21.74
CA VAL A 215 -21.06 -22.25 22.95
C VAL A 215 -19.60 -22.09 23.35
N ALA A 216 -19.15 -20.85 23.56
CA ALA A 216 -17.77 -20.56 23.88
C ALA A 216 -17.37 -21.17 25.24
N PRO A 217 -16.09 -21.55 25.45
CA PRO A 217 -15.63 -22.04 26.74
C PRO A 217 -15.86 -21.01 27.87
N PRO A 218 -16.30 -21.44 29.08
CA PRO A 218 -16.45 -20.54 30.21
C PRO A 218 -15.17 -19.76 30.51
N GLY A 219 -15.30 -18.46 30.77
CA GLY A 219 -14.15 -17.57 31.03
C GLY A 219 -13.37 -17.10 29.80
N SER A 220 -13.77 -17.50 28.58
CA SER A 220 -13.12 -17.04 27.33
C SER A 220 -13.40 -15.58 26.96
N GLY A 221 -14.41 -14.94 27.57
CA GLY A 221 -14.87 -13.59 27.22
C GLY A 221 -15.83 -13.52 26.02
N PHE A 222 -16.13 -14.66 25.39
CA PHE A 222 -17.03 -14.78 24.25
C PHE A 222 -18.29 -15.59 24.60
N ASP A 223 -19.33 -15.47 23.78
CA ASP A 223 -20.58 -16.22 23.92
C ASP A 223 -20.61 -17.50 23.09
N PHE A 224 -20.17 -17.41 21.83
CA PHE A 224 -20.08 -18.53 20.90
C PHE A 224 -18.89 -18.37 19.98
N TYR A 225 -18.37 -19.50 19.50
CA TYR A 225 -17.36 -19.53 18.44
C TYR A 225 -18.03 -19.87 17.11
N SER A 226 -17.45 -19.42 16.00
CA SER A 226 -17.89 -19.78 14.65
C SER A 226 -16.72 -19.97 13.68
N ARG A 227 -16.92 -20.79 12.64
CA ARG A 227 -16.07 -20.88 11.43
C ARG A 227 -16.97 -21.11 10.21
N PHE A 228 -16.50 -20.79 9.01
CA PHE A 228 -17.28 -20.95 7.79
C PHE A 228 -16.43 -21.48 6.63
N PHE A 229 -16.91 -22.53 5.97
CA PHE A 229 -16.22 -23.23 4.89
C PHE A 229 -17.05 -23.18 3.61
N TYR A 230 -16.49 -22.72 2.48
CA TYR A 230 -17.21 -22.66 1.19
C TYR A 230 -16.33 -22.96 -0.04
N PRO A 231 -15.63 -24.12 -0.08
CA PRO A 231 -14.67 -24.46 -1.14
C PRO A 231 -15.22 -24.35 -2.57
N LYS A 232 -16.54 -24.56 -2.77
CA LYS A 232 -17.24 -24.38 -4.05
C LYS A 232 -17.05 -23.01 -4.73
N LEU A 233 -16.71 -21.97 -3.97
CA LEU A 233 -16.45 -20.61 -4.48
C LEU A 233 -14.94 -20.27 -4.50
N GLY A 234 -14.08 -21.27 -4.41
CA GLY A 234 -12.61 -21.12 -4.44
C GLY A 234 -11.96 -20.81 -3.09
N VAL A 235 -12.73 -20.72 -2.01
CA VAL A 235 -12.24 -20.37 -0.66
C VAL A 235 -12.53 -21.52 0.30
N ARG A 236 -11.47 -22.19 0.77
CA ARG A 236 -11.59 -23.34 1.69
C ARG A 236 -12.22 -22.95 3.03
N GLU A 237 -11.72 -21.89 3.66
CA GLU A 237 -12.23 -21.34 4.92
C GLU A 237 -12.23 -19.81 4.87
N ASP A 238 -13.30 -19.19 5.37
CA ASP A 238 -13.37 -17.75 5.60
C ASP A 238 -12.80 -17.42 6.98
N VAL A 239 -11.92 -16.44 7.02
CA VAL A 239 -11.25 -16.04 8.24
C VAL A 239 -12.23 -15.44 9.24
N VAL A 240 -13.09 -14.51 8.79
CA VAL A 240 -14.18 -13.91 9.58
C VAL A 240 -15.36 -13.58 8.66
N CYS A 241 -16.30 -14.51 8.54
CA CYS A 241 -17.52 -14.27 7.78
C CYS A 241 -18.53 -13.43 8.58
N GLY A 242 -18.54 -12.13 8.33
CA GLY A 242 -19.54 -11.22 8.92
C GLY A 242 -20.98 -11.63 8.57
N SER A 243 -21.27 -11.98 7.31
CA SER A 243 -22.62 -12.33 6.87
C SER A 243 -23.16 -13.63 7.49
N ALA A 244 -22.30 -14.58 7.91
CA ALA A 244 -22.74 -15.74 8.68
C ALA A 244 -23.38 -15.34 10.03
N HIS A 245 -22.95 -14.21 10.62
CA HIS A 245 -23.51 -13.71 11.87
C HIS A 245 -24.96 -13.21 11.71
N CYS A 246 -25.41 -12.92 10.49
CA CYS A 246 -26.80 -12.57 10.20
C CYS A 246 -27.77 -13.77 10.39
N ALA A 247 -27.24 -15.00 10.35
CA ALA A 247 -27.96 -16.24 10.66
C ALA A 247 -27.66 -16.76 12.08
N LEU A 248 -26.43 -16.55 12.58
CA LEU A 248 -26.04 -16.96 13.94
C LEU A 248 -26.69 -16.11 15.04
N ALA A 249 -26.95 -14.82 14.79
CA ALA A 249 -27.59 -13.93 15.77
C ALA A 249 -28.97 -14.40 16.25
N PRO A 250 -29.97 -14.67 15.37
CA PRO A 250 -31.27 -15.21 15.81
C PRO A 250 -31.16 -16.63 16.39
N HIS A 251 -30.22 -17.45 15.90
CA HIS A 251 -29.96 -18.79 16.43
C HIS A 251 -29.52 -18.76 17.89
N TRP A 252 -28.49 -17.96 18.20
CA TRP A 252 -27.95 -17.83 19.55
C TRP A 252 -28.83 -16.96 20.46
N SER A 253 -29.60 -16.00 19.93
CA SER A 253 -30.61 -15.26 20.73
C SER A 253 -31.62 -16.21 21.35
N LYS A 254 -32.19 -17.11 20.55
CA LYS A 254 -33.15 -18.11 21.02
C LYS A 254 -32.57 -19.10 22.04
N LYS A 255 -31.27 -19.40 21.98
CA LYS A 255 -30.60 -20.36 22.88
C LYS A 255 -30.02 -19.72 24.15
N LEU A 256 -29.55 -18.47 24.09
CA LEU A 256 -28.91 -17.76 25.21
C LEU A 256 -29.83 -16.74 25.90
N GLY A 257 -30.98 -16.41 25.31
CA GLY A 257 -31.98 -15.50 25.89
C GLY A 257 -31.55 -14.04 25.93
N LYS A 258 -30.74 -13.59 24.96
CA LYS A 258 -30.20 -12.23 24.88
C LYS A 258 -30.00 -11.76 23.43
N SER A 259 -29.91 -10.45 23.21
CA SER A 259 -29.75 -9.87 21.87
C SER A 259 -28.33 -9.39 21.54
N ASP A 260 -27.48 -9.18 22.55
CA ASP A 260 -26.10 -8.71 22.40
C ASP A 260 -25.09 -9.83 22.64
N PHE A 261 -24.15 -10.02 21.72
CA PHE A 261 -23.15 -11.09 21.75
C PHE A 261 -21.75 -10.58 21.42
N VAL A 262 -20.74 -11.21 22.04
CA VAL A 262 -19.34 -11.14 21.60
C VAL A 262 -18.98 -12.51 21.02
N ALA A 263 -18.85 -12.58 19.70
CA ALA A 263 -18.54 -13.80 18.97
C ALA A 263 -17.06 -13.87 18.59
N TYR A 264 -16.49 -15.08 18.63
CA TYR A 264 -15.14 -15.34 18.15
C TYR A 264 -15.17 -16.18 16.86
N ALA A 265 -14.63 -15.63 15.77
CA ALA A 265 -14.38 -16.39 14.57
C ALA A 265 -13.10 -17.22 14.78
N ALA A 266 -13.26 -18.53 15.01
CA ALA A 266 -12.20 -19.43 15.46
C ALA A 266 -11.38 -20.05 14.32
N SER A 267 -11.17 -19.29 13.24
CA SER A 267 -10.23 -19.63 12.17
C SER A 267 -8.78 -19.45 12.66
N PRO A 268 -7.76 -19.91 11.91
CA PRO A 268 -6.35 -19.81 12.34
C PRO A 268 -5.83 -18.40 12.62
N ARG A 269 -6.38 -17.35 11.98
CA ARG A 269 -6.05 -15.93 12.25
C ARG A 269 -6.87 -15.34 13.41
N GLY A 270 -8.00 -15.95 13.75
CA GLY A 270 -8.95 -15.44 14.74
C GLY A 270 -9.69 -14.18 14.29
N GLY A 271 -10.76 -13.81 14.99
CA GLY A 271 -11.43 -12.52 14.79
C GLY A 271 -12.55 -12.29 15.81
N ILE A 272 -12.82 -11.02 16.13
CA ILE A 272 -13.83 -10.63 17.13
C ILE A 272 -14.95 -9.90 16.42
N VAL A 273 -16.17 -10.42 16.55
CA VAL A 273 -17.39 -9.82 16.00
C VAL A 273 -18.34 -9.54 17.16
N ASN A 274 -18.62 -8.27 17.42
CA ASN A 274 -19.68 -7.88 18.34
C ASN A 274 -20.99 -7.83 17.55
N VAL A 275 -22.07 -8.39 18.09
CA VAL A 275 -23.32 -8.61 17.36
C VAL A 275 -24.49 -8.12 18.21
N HIS A 276 -25.35 -7.29 17.63
CA HIS A 276 -26.64 -6.92 18.23
C HIS A 276 -27.78 -7.35 17.31
N LEU A 277 -28.74 -8.11 17.84
CA LEU A 277 -29.96 -8.52 17.15
C LEU A 277 -31.13 -7.58 17.47
N ASP A 278 -31.53 -6.79 16.48
CA ASP A 278 -32.80 -6.06 16.52
C ASP A 278 -33.90 -6.96 15.92
N GLU A 279 -34.58 -7.71 16.79
CA GLU A 279 -35.69 -8.58 16.41
C GLU A 279 -36.89 -7.80 15.85
N GLN A 280 -37.09 -6.54 16.28
CA GLN A 280 -38.26 -5.74 15.89
C GLN A 280 -38.14 -5.30 14.43
N ASN A 281 -36.97 -4.77 14.05
CA ASN A 281 -36.68 -4.33 12.69
C ASN A 281 -36.10 -5.43 11.80
N LYS A 282 -35.86 -6.63 12.36
CA LYS A 282 -35.22 -7.79 11.70
C LYS A 282 -33.83 -7.44 11.14
N ARG A 283 -33.03 -6.74 11.95
CA ARG A 283 -31.67 -6.31 11.62
C ARG A 283 -30.64 -6.96 12.55
N VAL A 284 -29.44 -7.13 12.04
CA VAL A 284 -28.26 -7.55 12.79
C VAL A 284 -27.19 -6.48 12.61
N LEU A 285 -26.85 -5.80 13.70
CA LEU A 285 -25.76 -4.83 13.72
C LEU A 285 -24.47 -5.57 14.06
N LEU A 286 -23.48 -5.49 13.18
CA LEU A 286 -22.16 -6.09 13.35
C LEU A 286 -21.15 -4.99 13.65
N ARG A 287 -20.51 -5.08 14.82
CA ARG A 287 -19.48 -4.14 15.27
C ARG A 287 -18.12 -4.82 15.29
N GLY A 288 -17.13 -4.20 14.65
CA GLY A 288 -15.75 -4.69 14.62
C GLY A 288 -14.74 -3.57 14.50
N LYS A 289 -13.48 -3.88 14.83
CA LYS A 289 -12.32 -3.04 14.56
C LYS A 289 -11.66 -3.44 13.24
N ALA A 290 -10.82 -2.56 12.71
CA ALA A 290 -9.93 -2.89 11.61
C ALA A 290 -8.57 -2.19 11.80
N VAL A 291 -7.56 -2.74 11.13
CA VAL A 291 -6.18 -2.27 11.16
C VAL A 291 -5.66 -2.17 9.72
N THR A 292 -5.18 -1.00 9.31
CA THR A 292 -4.43 -0.85 8.06
C THR A 292 -3.07 -1.50 8.24
N VAL A 293 -2.72 -2.44 7.36
CA VAL A 293 -1.51 -3.27 7.48
C VAL A 293 -0.30 -2.62 6.82
N MET A 294 -0.51 -1.94 5.69
CA MET A 294 0.53 -1.25 4.92
C MET A 294 -0.05 0.02 4.28
N GLU A 295 0.70 1.12 4.40
CA GLU A 295 0.60 2.32 3.57
C GLU A 295 1.95 2.53 2.88
N GLY A 296 2.02 3.23 1.76
CA GLY A 296 3.26 3.42 0.99
C GLY A 296 3.52 2.34 -0.07
N SER A 297 2.47 1.70 -0.61
CA SER A 297 2.63 0.61 -1.59
C SER A 297 2.18 0.96 -3.01
N LEU A 298 2.96 0.50 -3.99
CA LEU A 298 2.61 0.46 -5.41
C LEU A 298 2.53 -0.99 -5.88
N LEU A 299 1.69 -1.27 -6.89
CA LEU A 299 1.78 -2.51 -7.68
C LEU A 299 2.34 -2.17 -9.05
N VAL A 300 3.47 -2.77 -9.41
CA VAL A 300 4.20 -2.48 -10.64
C VAL A 300 4.45 -3.78 -11.40
N ASP A 301 4.03 -3.82 -12.65
CA ASP A 301 4.36 -4.90 -13.58
C ASP A 301 5.71 -4.62 -14.24
N ALA A 302 6.68 -5.52 -14.06
CA ALA A 302 8.04 -5.41 -14.61
C ALA A 302 8.23 -6.29 -15.87
N PHE A 303 9.18 -5.89 -16.74
CA PHE A 303 9.46 -6.49 -18.05
C PHE A 303 8.30 -6.41 -19.07
N THR A 304 7.49 -5.35 -18.97
CA THR A 304 6.34 -5.07 -19.85
C THR A 304 6.12 -3.56 -20.06
N ASP A 305 5.38 -3.17 -21.10
CA ASP A 305 4.77 -1.85 -21.31
C ASP A 305 3.24 -1.85 -21.28
N SER A 306 2.64 -2.99 -20.94
CA SER A 306 1.20 -3.16 -20.73
C SER A 306 0.94 -3.66 -19.31
N ALA A 307 -0.09 -3.13 -18.64
CA ALA A 307 -0.56 -3.67 -17.37
C ALA A 307 -1.12 -5.10 -17.52
N PHE A 308 -1.10 -5.87 -16.43
CA PHE A 308 -1.53 -7.28 -16.37
C PHE A 308 -0.71 -8.22 -17.27
N LYS A 309 0.54 -7.83 -17.53
CA LYS A 309 1.56 -8.54 -18.32
C LYS A 309 2.91 -8.44 -17.60
N GLY A 310 3.94 -9.13 -18.05
CA GLY A 310 5.22 -9.13 -17.32
C GLY A 310 5.10 -9.80 -15.95
N ASN A 311 5.88 -9.34 -14.96
CA ASN A 311 5.94 -9.91 -13.62
C ASN A 311 5.54 -8.87 -12.56
N PRO A 312 4.46 -9.10 -11.79
CA PRO A 312 3.98 -8.14 -10.79
C PRO A 312 4.87 -8.15 -9.55
N ALA A 313 5.22 -6.97 -9.05
CA ALA A 313 5.85 -6.79 -7.75
C ALA A 313 5.17 -5.66 -6.97
N ALA A 314 5.02 -5.87 -5.67
CA ALA A 314 4.57 -4.84 -4.74
C ALA A 314 5.80 -4.07 -4.25
N VAL A 315 5.80 -2.76 -4.46
CA VAL A 315 6.88 -1.88 -4.05
C VAL A 315 6.43 -1.11 -2.82
N CYS A 316 7.03 -1.43 -1.68
CA CYS A 316 6.69 -0.89 -0.37
C CYS A 316 7.76 0.11 0.08
N LEU A 317 7.43 1.40 0.06
CA LEU A 317 8.29 2.46 0.61
C LEU A 317 8.12 2.48 2.14
N LEU A 318 9.22 2.41 2.89
CA LEU A 318 9.24 2.44 4.34
C LEU A 318 10.03 3.65 4.85
N GLU A 319 9.54 4.28 5.92
CA GLU A 319 10.26 5.35 6.64
C GLU A 319 11.47 4.80 7.42
N GLU A 320 11.33 3.59 7.97
CA GLU A 320 12.32 2.89 8.79
C GLU A 320 12.32 1.39 8.46
N GLU A 321 13.42 0.68 8.73
CA GLU A 321 13.43 -0.78 8.57
C GLU A 321 12.45 -1.47 9.55
N ARG A 322 11.91 -2.62 9.13
CA ARG A 322 10.98 -3.46 9.90
C ARG A 322 11.58 -4.84 10.14
N GLU A 323 11.15 -5.50 11.21
CA GLU A 323 11.54 -6.87 11.56
C GLU A 323 11.12 -7.87 10.46
N GLU A 324 11.90 -8.94 10.30
CA GLU A 324 11.73 -9.92 9.22
C GLU A 324 10.36 -10.60 9.27
N GLU A 325 9.87 -10.90 10.47
CA GLU A 325 8.55 -11.49 10.71
C GLU A 325 7.41 -10.59 10.20
N TRP A 326 7.56 -9.27 10.34
CA TRP A 326 6.59 -8.29 9.84
C TRP A 326 6.66 -8.18 8.31
N LEU A 327 7.87 -8.06 7.74
CA LEU A 327 8.07 -8.02 6.29
C LEU A 327 7.56 -9.29 5.60
N GLN A 328 7.77 -10.45 6.22
CA GLN A 328 7.28 -11.73 5.75
C GLN A 328 5.75 -11.86 5.87
N ALA A 329 5.15 -11.27 6.91
CA ALA A 329 3.71 -11.25 7.08
C ALA A 329 3.05 -10.31 6.05
N VAL A 330 3.58 -9.11 5.83
CA VAL A 330 3.09 -8.20 4.76
C VAL A 330 3.24 -8.82 3.38
N ALA A 331 4.35 -9.50 3.07
CA ALA A 331 4.51 -10.18 1.78
C ALA A 331 3.46 -11.26 1.54
N ARG A 332 3.03 -11.94 2.62
CA ARG A 332 1.94 -12.91 2.60
C ARG A 332 0.56 -12.26 2.40
N GLU A 333 0.34 -11.04 2.87
CA GLU A 333 -0.86 -10.26 2.57
C GLU A 333 -0.87 -9.69 1.14
N PHE A 334 0.29 -9.50 0.51
CA PHE A 334 0.33 -9.13 -0.90
C PHE A 334 0.07 -10.32 -1.83
N ASN A 335 0.55 -11.52 -1.45
CA ASN A 335 0.26 -12.81 -2.11
C ASN A 335 0.53 -12.88 -3.63
N ILE A 336 1.59 -12.18 -4.06
CA ILE A 336 2.13 -12.15 -5.42
C ILE A 336 3.54 -12.77 -5.44
N SER A 337 4.23 -12.78 -6.59
CA SER A 337 5.60 -13.30 -6.75
C SER A 337 6.54 -12.75 -5.66
N GLU A 338 6.73 -11.43 -5.63
CA GLU A 338 7.58 -10.76 -4.66
C GLU A 338 7.00 -9.41 -4.20
N THR A 339 7.07 -9.18 -2.89
CA THR A 339 6.96 -7.86 -2.27
C THR A 339 8.36 -7.36 -1.95
N CYS A 340 8.68 -6.14 -2.36
CA CYS A 340 9.98 -5.53 -2.12
C CYS A 340 9.86 -4.28 -1.26
N TYR A 341 10.80 -4.13 -0.33
CA TYR A 341 10.78 -3.09 0.69
C TYR A 341 11.96 -2.15 0.51
N LEU A 342 11.68 -0.85 0.49
CA LEU A 342 12.63 0.22 0.24
C LEU A 342 12.72 1.15 1.45
N THR A 343 13.87 1.20 2.11
CA THR A 343 14.18 2.20 3.14
C THR A 343 15.30 3.10 2.63
N ARG A 344 15.12 4.42 2.71
CA ARG A 344 16.11 5.40 2.20
C ARG A 344 17.30 5.51 3.13
N ILE A 345 18.51 5.47 2.57
CA ILE A 345 19.75 5.69 3.32
C ILE A 345 20.07 7.18 3.32
N THR A 346 20.33 7.75 4.49
CA THR A 346 20.69 9.16 4.64
C THR A 346 22.21 9.38 4.51
N GLU A 347 22.61 10.60 4.15
CA GLU A 347 23.99 10.93 3.75
C GLU A 347 25.05 10.65 4.83
N SER A 348 24.66 10.59 6.10
CA SER A 348 25.52 10.24 7.25
C SER A 348 26.17 8.85 7.19
N GLU A 349 25.71 7.97 6.29
CA GLU A 349 26.25 6.62 6.10
C GLU A 349 26.98 6.43 4.75
N THR A 350 27.23 7.52 4.02
CA THR A 350 27.93 7.48 2.74
C THR A 350 29.45 7.68 2.90
N PRO A 351 30.32 6.84 2.28
CA PRO A 351 31.74 7.11 2.22
C PRO A 351 32.01 8.41 1.44
N PRO A 352 32.93 9.28 1.90
CA PRO A 352 33.14 10.62 1.35
C PRO A 352 33.98 10.63 0.06
N ASP A 353 33.69 9.75 -0.89
CA ASP A 353 34.46 9.56 -2.14
C ASP A 353 33.54 9.48 -3.37
N SER A 354 32.96 10.61 -3.77
CA SER A 354 32.43 10.80 -5.13
C SER A 354 32.90 12.14 -5.71
N PRO A 355 33.85 12.14 -6.68
CA PRO A 355 34.58 13.36 -7.09
C PRO A 355 33.76 14.40 -7.86
N ASN A 356 32.48 14.15 -8.13
CA ASN A 356 31.60 15.01 -8.93
C ASN A 356 30.40 15.62 -8.17
N GLY A 357 30.29 15.43 -6.85
CA GLY A 357 29.30 16.13 -6.01
C GLY A 357 27.82 15.74 -6.17
N THR A 358 27.45 14.97 -7.20
CA THR A 358 26.13 14.34 -7.31
C THR A 358 26.13 13.03 -6.52
N LEU A 359 25.51 13.03 -5.34
CA LEU A 359 25.26 11.81 -4.56
C LEU A 359 24.27 10.90 -5.30
N THR A 360 24.72 9.69 -5.67
CA THR A 360 23.81 8.63 -6.15
C THR A 360 22.85 8.27 -5.00
N PRO A 361 21.52 8.31 -5.20
CA PRO A 361 20.57 7.93 -4.15
C PRO A 361 20.71 6.43 -3.82
N ARG A 362 20.76 6.12 -2.53
CA ARG A 362 20.97 4.77 -1.99
C ARG A 362 19.79 4.34 -1.13
N PHE A 363 19.37 3.09 -1.27
CA PHE A 363 18.28 2.50 -0.50
C PHE A 363 18.66 1.11 0.00
N HIS A 364 18.18 0.71 1.18
CA HIS A 364 18.06 -0.70 1.51
C HIS A 364 16.94 -1.29 0.66
N LEU A 365 17.18 -2.46 0.06
CA LEU A 365 16.18 -3.20 -0.73
C LEU A 365 16.19 -4.67 -0.33
N ARG A 366 15.05 -5.13 0.19
CA ARG A 366 14.77 -6.52 0.57
C ARG A 366 13.62 -7.06 -0.27
N TRP A 367 13.59 -8.36 -0.56
CA TRP A 367 12.54 -9.00 -1.36
C TRP A 367 12.00 -10.24 -0.67
N PHE A 368 10.69 -10.33 -0.52
CA PHE A 368 10.01 -11.42 0.14
C PHE A 368 8.98 -12.03 -0.80
N THR A 369 9.05 -13.36 -0.95
CA THR A 369 7.92 -14.16 -1.42
C THR A 369 6.90 -14.31 -0.27
N PRO A 370 5.70 -14.87 -0.50
CA PRO A 370 4.74 -15.15 0.57
C PRO A 370 5.23 -16.11 1.67
N VAL A 371 6.37 -16.78 1.47
CA VAL A 371 6.92 -17.83 2.35
C VAL A 371 8.34 -17.57 2.88
N ALA A 372 9.21 -16.85 2.16
CA ALA A 372 10.59 -16.57 2.54
C ALA A 372 11.17 -15.28 1.91
N GLU A 373 12.15 -14.65 2.57
CA GLU A 373 13.05 -13.67 1.94
C GLU A 373 13.93 -14.33 0.87
N VAL A 374 14.11 -13.66 -0.28
CA VAL A 374 15.01 -14.09 -1.35
C VAL A 374 16.19 -13.13 -1.47
N LYS A 375 17.40 -13.69 -1.68
CA LYS A 375 18.65 -12.90 -1.68
C LYS A 375 18.81 -11.99 -2.89
N LEU A 376 18.08 -12.25 -3.98
CA LEU A 376 18.21 -11.56 -5.26
C LEU A 376 16.93 -11.71 -6.09
N CYS A 377 16.28 -10.59 -6.46
CA CYS A 377 15.12 -10.61 -7.36
C CYS A 377 15.22 -9.55 -8.45
N GLY A 378 15.27 -9.98 -9.72
CA GLY A 378 15.45 -9.08 -10.87
C GLY A 378 14.24 -8.19 -11.17
N HIS A 379 13.04 -8.78 -11.27
CA HIS A 379 11.84 -8.03 -11.65
C HIS A 379 11.39 -7.07 -10.55
N ALA A 380 11.47 -7.47 -9.28
CA ALA A 380 11.12 -6.61 -8.16
C ALA A 380 12.15 -5.48 -7.92
N THR A 381 13.43 -5.68 -8.29
CA THR A 381 14.41 -4.57 -8.40
C THR A 381 14.02 -3.60 -9.52
N LEU A 382 13.56 -4.12 -10.66
CA LEU A 382 13.11 -3.29 -11.78
C LEU A 382 11.86 -2.47 -11.40
N ALA A 383 10.90 -3.09 -10.72
CA ALA A 383 9.71 -2.44 -10.17
C ALA A 383 10.05 -1.36 -9.14
N ALA A 384 10.93 -1.66 -8.16
CA ALA A 384 11.44 -0.70 -7.18
C ALA A 384 12.10 0.51 -7.87
N SER A 385 12.92 0.24 -8.90
CA SER A 385 13.57 1.29 -9.69
C SER A 385 12.57 2.13 -10.47
N HIS A 386 11.53 1.52 -11.04
CA HIS A 386 10.46 2.21 -11.75
C HIS A 386 9.74 3.18 -10.82
N ALA A 387 9.23 2.68 -9.69
CA ALA A 387 8.55 3.47 -8.68
C ALA A 387 9.40 4.67 -8.24
N LEU A 388 10.69 4.46 -7.94
CA LEU A 388 11.60 5.55 -7.59
C LEU A 388 11.78 6.56 -8.75
N PHE A 389 12.05 6.10 -9.98
CA PHE A 389 12.20 6.99 -11.14
C PHE A 389 10.91 7.75 -11.54
N THR A 390 9.73 7.23 -11.23
CA THR A 390 8.44 7.89 -11.52
C THR A 390 7.90 8.74 -10.37
N SER A 391 8.28 8.43 -9.11
CA SER A 391 7.79 9.11 -7.91
C SER A 391 8.17 10.59 -7.76
N GLY A 392 9.15 11.07 -8.52
CA GLY A 392 9.75 12.41 -8.32
C GLY A 392 10.63 12.53 -7.07
N LEU A 393 10.82 11.47 -6.28
CA LEU A 393 11.61 11.48 -5.04
C LEU A 393 13.13 11.49 -5.26
N ILE A 394 13.58 11.20 -6.48
CA ILE A 394 14.99 11.20 -6.88
C ILE A 394 15.20 12.04 -8.14
N ASN A 395 16.28 12.83 -8.14
CA ASN A 395 16.74 13.58 -9.31
C ASN A 395 18.05 12.97 -9.85
N SER A 396 17.99 11.69 -10.21
CA SER A 396 19.12 10.89 -10.69
C SER A 396 18.66 9.86 -11.72
N ASN A 397 19.49 9.56 -12.71
CA ASN A 397 19.30 8.44 -13.64
C ASN A 397 19.92 7.12 -13.15
N THR A 398 20.54 7.11 -11.96
CA THR A 398 21.14 5.92 -11.33
C THR A 398 20.67 5.79 -9.88
N ILE A 399 20.38 4.56 -9.45
CA ILE A 399 20.04 4.21 -8.07
C ILE A 399 20.98 3.09 -7.61
N GLU A 400 21.44 3.14 -6.36
CA GLU A 400 22.09 2.02 -5.68
C GLU A 400 21.15 1.38 -4.66
N PHE A 401 21.13 0.05 -4.65
CA PHE A 401 20.41 -0.75 -3.67
C PHE A 401 21.38 -1.57 -2.84
N LEU A 402 21.32 -1.46 -1.51
CA LEU A 402 22.02 -2.33 -0.58
C LEU A 402 21.11 -3.52 -0.28
N THR A 403 21.63 -4.72 -0.54
CA THR A 403 20.84 -5.96 -0.55
C THR A 403 21.63 -7.10 0.06
N LEU A 404 20.98 -8.24 0.38
CA LEU A 404 21.67 -9.45 0.86
C LEU A 404 22.68 -10.02 -0.15
N SER A 405 22.61 -9.66 -1.44
CA SER A 405 23.58 -10.00 -2.47
C SER A 405 24.65 -8.92 -2.71
N GLY A 406 24.75 -7.91 -1.83
CA GLY A 406 25.63 -6.75 -1.99
C GLY A 406 24.93 -5.58 -2.68
N VAL A 407 25.72 -4.68 -3.26
CA VAL A 407 25.20 -3.49 -3.95
C VAL A 407 24.75 -3.84 -5.36
N LEU A 408 23.49 -3.54 -5.67
CA LEU A 408 22.95 -3.55 -7.04
C LEU A 408 22.82 -2.13 -7.56
N THR A 409 22.93 -1.96 -8.87
CA THR A 409 22.75 -0.67 -9.54
C THR A 409 21.65 -0.77 -10.58
N ALA A 410 20.73 0.19 -10.56
CA ALA A 410 19.72 0.37 -11.58
C ALA A 410 19.92 1.71 -12.31
N LYS A 411 19.76 1.71 -13.64
CA LYS A 411 19.92 2.90 -14.47
C LYS A 411 18.71 3.15 -15.35
N ARG A 412 18.25 4.41 -15.37
CA ARG A 412 17.27 4.92 -16.34
C ARG A 412 17.97 5.09 -17.69
N VAL A 413 17.55 4.33 -18.69
CA VAL A 413 18.08 4.38 -20.06
C VAL A 413 16.96 4.74 -21.05
N PRO A 414 17.28 5.36 -22.21
CA PRO A 414 16.27 5.65 -23.23
C PRO A 414 15.54 4.38 -23.68
N GLY A 415 14.21 4.46 -23.85
CA GLY A 415 13.43 3.33 -24.37
C GLY A 415 13.56 3.21 -25.89
N ASP A 416 13.52 1.97 -26.39
CA ASP A 416 13.57 1.71 -27.83
C ASP A 416 12.24 2.10 -28.52
N ASN A 417 12.31 3.07 -29.43
CA ASN A 417 11.20 3.51 -30.29
C ASN A 417 10.83 2.51 -31.42
N LYS A 418 11.33 1.27 -31.40
CA LYS A 418 11.40 0.42 -32.62
C LYS A 418 10.68 -0.93 -32.60
N LEU A 419 10.05 -1.36 -31.49
CA LEU A 419 9.69 -2.78 -31.33
C LEU A 419 8.20 -3.14 -31.14
N LEU A 420 7.28 -2.17 -31.05
CA LEU A 420 5.83 -2.46 -31.10
C LEU A 420 5.10 -1.41 -31.93
N ASP A 421 4.69 -1.81 -33.12
CA ASP A 421 3.77 -1.09 -34.00
C ASP A 421 2.35 -1.60 -33.73
N THR A 422 1.74 -1.10 -32.65
CA THR A 422 0.33 -1.36 -32.31
C THR A 422 -0.36 -0.06 -31.95
N THR A 423 -1.27 0.34 -32.82
CA THR A 423 -2.21 1.43 -32.64
C THR A 423 -3.25 1.05 -31.58
N GLU A 424 -3.36 1.86 -30.53
CA GLU A 424 -4.57 2.19 -29.73
C GLU A 424 -4.20 2.55 -28.29
N PHE A 425 -3.70 3.78 -28.10
CA PHE A 425 -3.73 4.43 -26.78
C PHE A 425 -5.01 5.26 -26.69
N GLN A 426 -6.06 4.69 -26.10
CA GLN A 426 -7.10 5.52 -25.51
C GLN A 426 -6.51 6.19 -24.25
N ASN A 427 -6.84 7.45 -24.02
CA ASN A 427 -6.35 8.28 -22.90
C ASN A 427 -4.87 8.74 -22.95
N GLY A 428 -4.47 9.37 -24.05
CA GLY A 428 -3.92 10.74 -24.05
C GLY A 428 -2.60 11.10 -23.32
N GLU A 429 -2.01 10.24 -22.48
CA GLU A 429 -0.81 10.57 -21.71
C GLU A 429 0.47 10.04 -22.34
N ALA A 430 1.34 10.97 -22.75
CA ALA A 430 2.68 10.66 -23.24
C ALA A 430 3.64 10.42 -22.07
N HIS A 431 3.54 9.27 -21.40
CA HIS A 431 4.54 8.85 -20.42
C HIS A 431 5.93 8.77 -21.10
N GLU A 432 6.97 9.29 -20.44
CA GLU A 432 8.35 9.15 -20.92
C GLU A 432 8.67 7.65 -21.07
N ARG A 433 8.86 7.19 -22.31
CA ARG A 433 9.22 5.79 -22.60
C ARG A 433 10.70 5.57 -22.30
N PHE A 434 11.03 5.34 -21.04
CA PHE A 434 12.35 4.86 -20.63
C PHE A 434 12.37 3.33 -20.50
N SER A 435 13.55 2.77 -20.29
CA SER A 435 13.75 1.40 -19.83
C SER A 435 14.72 1.44 -18.65
N ILE A 436 14.73 0.37 -17.86
CA ILE A 436 15.58 0.24 -16.68
C ILE A 436 16.60 -0.84 -16.98
N GLU A 437 17.88 -0.48 -16.87
CA GLU A 437 19.00 -1.41 -16.92
C GLU A 437 19.41 -1.82 -15.51
N LEU A 438 19.48 -3.13 -15.27
CA LEU A 438 19.99 -3.75 -14.06
C LEU A 438 21.27 -4.55 -14.40
N ASP A 439 22.28 -4.47 -13.55
CA ASP A 439 23.58 -5.11 -13.79
C ASP A 439 23.80 -6.30 -12.83
N PHE A 440 23.79 -7.53 -13.37
CA PHE A 440 23.85 -8.78 -12.62
C PHE A 440 25.06 -9.64 -13.00
N PRO A 441 25.54 -10.55 -12.12
CA PRO A 441 26.57 -11.53 -12.48
C PRO A 441 26.03 -12.53 -13.51
N ALA A 442 26.87 -12.91 -14.48
CA ALA A 442 26.58 -14.03 -15.37
C ALA A 442 26.66 -15.35 -14.60
N VAL A 443 25.64 -16.19 -14.75
CA VAL A 443 25.55 -17.49 -14.07
C VAL A 443 26.05 -18.57 -15.03
N ALA A 444 26.96 -19.42 -14.54
CA ALA A 444 27.47 -20.53 -15.33
C ALA A 444 26.48 -21.71 -15.33
N LEU A 445 26.55 -22.53 -16.38
CA LEU A 445 25.80 -23.78 -16.51
C LEU A 445 26.74 -24.98 -16.41
N THR A 446 26.34 -26.00 -15.68
CA THR A 446 27.05 -27.27 -15.51
C THR A 446 26.24 -28.44 -16.09
N GLU A 447 26.95 -29.51 -16.49
CA GLU A 447 26.32 -30.71 -17.04
C GLU A 447 25.60 -31.53 -15.96
N SER A 448 24.40 -32.02 -16.28
CA SER A 448 23.52 -32.68 -15.31
C SER A 448 23.53 -34.21 -15.42
N ASN A 449 24.73 -34.80 -15.35
CA ASN A 449 24.99 -36.23 -15.61
C ASN A 449 24.29 -37.22 -14.67
N SER A 450 23.64 -36.76 -13.58
CA SER A 450 23.00 -37.60 -12.56
C SER A 450 21.47 -37.51 -12.52
N ILE A 451 20.83 -36.70 -13.38
CA ILE A 451 19.37 -36.64 -13.46
C ILE A 451 18.85 -37.65 -14.47
N ASP A 452 17.81 -38.38 -14.07
CA ASP A 452 16.96 -39.12 -15.00
C ASP A 452 16.15 -38.15 -15.90
N ILE A 453 16.54 -38.07 -17.16
CA ILE A 453 15.88 -37.26 -18.20
C ILE A 453 14.41 -37.69 -18.38
N SER A 454 14.06 -38.96 -18.13
CA SER A 454 12.68 -39.43 -18.30
C SER A 454 11.73 -38.84 -17.25
N SER A 455 12.16 -38.75 -15.99
CA SER A 455 11.44 -38.02 -14.93
C SER A 455 11.20 -36.55 -15.29
N ILE A 456 12.20 -35.84 -15.86
CA ILE A 456 12.03 -34.45 -16.31
C ILE A 456 11.08 -34.36 -17.51
N SER A 457 11.16 -35.29 -18.45
CA SER A 457 10.23 -35.34 -19.59
C SER A 457 8.78 -35.55 -19.13
N ILE A 458 8.53 -36.41 -18.13
CA ILE A 458 7.21 -36.58 -17.51
C ILE A 458 6.73 -35.27 -16.86
N ALA A 459 7.58 -34.59 -16.10
CA ALA A 459 7.25 -33.30 -15.49
C ALA A 459 6.93 -32.20 -16.53
N LEU A 460 7.53 -32.29 -17.72
CA LEU A 460 7.23 -31.46 -18.89
C LEU A 460 6.25 -32.15 -19.86
N ASN A 461 5.35 -33.00 -19.35
CA ASN A 461 4.24 -33.62 -20.07
C ASN A 461 4.63 -34.35 -21.37
N GLY A 462 5.74 -35.09 -21.33
CA GLY A 462 6.30 -35.86 -22.45
C GLY A 462 7.15 -35.06 -23.44
N ALA A 463 7.52 -33.81 -23.10
CA ALA A 463 8.35 -32.98 -23.98
C ALA A 463 9.71 -33.65 -24.31
N SER A 464 10.11 -33.57 -25.58
CA SER A 464 11.43 -34.00 -26.03
C SER A 464 12.50 -33.00 -25.58
N ILE A 465 13.50 -33.49 -24.85
CA ILE A 465 14.60 -32.69 -24.29
C ILE A 465 15.83 -32.83 -25.20
N ILE A 466 16.46 -31.71 -25.58
CA ILE A 466 17.70 -31.70 -26.38
C ILE A 466 18.95 -31.66 -25.48
N ASP A 467 18.89 -30.89 -24.41
CA ASP A 467 20.03 -30.62 -23.51
C ASP A 467 19.48 -30.35 -22.10
N LEU A 468 20.23 -30.78 -21.07
CA LEU A 468 19.83 -30.66 -19.67
C LEU A 468 21.03 -30.23 -18.82
N LYS A 469 20.95 -29.01 -18.28
CA LYS A 469 22.00 -28.39 -17.47
C LYS A 469 21.48 -27.94 -16.11
N ARG A 470 22.38 -27.49 -15.25
CA ARG A 470 22.07 -26.87 -13.95
C ARG A 470 22.72 -25.50 -13.84
N THR A 471 22.11 -24.58 -13.10
CA THR A 471 22.76 -23.32 -12.72
C THR A 471 23.75 -23.54 -11.57
N THR A 472 24.88 -22.82 -11.58
CA THR A 472 25.89 -22.96 -10.51
C THR A 472 25.53 -22.29 -9.18
N THR A 473 24.50 -21.45 -9.14
CA THR A 473 24.15 -20.63 -7.96
C THR A 473 22.96 -21.17 -7.18
N GLU A 474 21.88 -21.55 -7.87
CA GLU A 474 20.58 -21.93 -7.25
C GLU A 474 20.17 -23.38 -7.55
N ASP A 475 21.03 -24.15 -8.22
CA ASP A 475 20.79 -25.53 -8.68
C ASP A 475 19.54 -25.72 -9.57
N ASP A 476 19.00 -24.63 -10.13
CA ASP A 476 17.86 -24.66 -11.06
C ASP A 476 18.20 -25.51 -12.30
N LEU A 477 17.25 -26.34 -12.73
CA LEU A 477 17.39 -27.13 -13.95
C LEU A 477 17.19 -26.23 -15.17
N VAL A 478 18.01 -26.39 -16.20
CA VAL A 478 17.89 -25.68 -17.48
C VAL A 478 17.70 -26.70 -18.59
N VAL A 479 16.49 -26.74 -19.14
CA VAL A 479 16.05 -27.71 -20.13
C VAL A 479 15.91 -27.03 -21.50
N LEU A 480 16.70 -27.49 -22.47
CA LEU A 480 16.57 -27.03 -23.85
C LEU A 480 15.51 -27.86 -24.58
N LEU A 481 14.50 -27.18 -25.11
CA LEU A 481 13.46 -27.75 -25.96
C LEU A 481 13.71 -27.41 -27.45
N PRO A 482 13.13 -28.16 -28.42
CA PRO A 482 13.45 -28.00 -29.84
C PRO A 482 13.07 -26.66 -30.46
N SER A 483 12.11 -25.93 -29.88
CA SER A 483 11.76 -24.58 -30.33
C SER A 483 11.10 -23.78 -29.21
N GLY A 484 11.14 -22.45 -29.34
CA GLY A 484 10.39 -21.53 -28.50
C GLY A 484 8.88 -21.71 -28.63
N LYS A 485 8.37 -22.20 -29.78
CA LYS A 485 6.95 -22.58 -29.89
C LYS A 485 6.59 -23.68 -28.89
N ILE A 486 7.41 -24.72 -28.76
CA ILE A 486 7.19 -25.78 -27.76
C ILE A 486 7.27 -25.22 -26.33
N VAL A 487 8.17 -24.26 -26.06
CA VAL A 487 8.23 -23.57 -24.75
C VAL A 487 6.94 -22.83 -24.45
N ALA A 488 6.40 -22.05 -25.40
CA ALA A 488 5.17 -21.29 -25.22
C ALA A 488 3.94 -22.19 -25.06
N ASP A 489 3.81 -23.23 -25.90
CA ASP A 489 2.64 -24.12 -25.91
C ASP A 489 2.62 -25.11 -24.73
N LEU A 490 3.74 -25.28 -23.99
CA LEU A 490 3.89 -26.33 -22.98
C LEU A 490 2.86 -26.22 -21.83
N GLN A 491 2.27 -27.36 -21.46
CA GLN A 491 1.48 -27.51 -20.24
C GLN A 491 2.26 -28.40 -19.26
N PRO A 492 2.90 -27.85 -18.21
CA PRO A 492 3.70 -28.61 -17.26
C PRO A 492 2.84 -29.39 -16.25
N GLN A 493 3.41 -30.44 -15.64
CA GLN A 493 2.81 -31.16 -14.52
C GLN A 493 3.44 -30.65 -13.21
N PHE A 494 2.83 -29.66 -12.56
CA PHE A 494 3.43 -28.96 -11.41
C PHE A 494 3.78 -29.88 -10.24
N ASP A 495 2.95 -30.90 -9.95
CA ASP A 495 3.21 -31.89 -8.90
C ASP A 495 4.49 -32.71 -9.17
N GLU A 496 4.80 -32.98 -10.44
CA GLU A 496 6.03 -33.67 -10.86
C GLU A 496 7.23 -32.70 -10.87
N ILE A 497 7.03 -31.44 -11.24
CA ILE A 497 8.07 -30.39 -11.12
C ILE A 497 8.45 -30.19 -9.64
N GLN A 498 7.50 -30.27 -8.70
CA GLN A 498 7.79 -30.18 -7.27
C GLN A 498 8.70 -31.32 -6.77
N LYS A 499 8.71 -32.48 -7.44
CA LYS A 499 9.59 -33.62 -7.14
C LYS A 499 10.97 -33.52 -7.81
N CYS A 500 11.13 -32.66 -8.82
CA CYS A 500 12.41 -32.47 -9.52
C CYS A 500 13.48 -31.93 -8.55
N PRO A 501 14.78 -32.23 -8.75
CA PRO A 501 15.87 -31.65 -7.96
C PRO A 501 16.05 -30.15 -8.27
N GLY A 502 16.83 -29.45 -7.44
CA GLY A 502 17.02 -28.00 -7.56
C GLY A 502 15.87 -27.17 -6.99
N ARG A 503 15.93 -25.85 -7.19
CA ARG A 503 14.90 -24.89 -6.75
C ARG A 503 13.70 -24.86 -7.73
N GLY A 504 13.96 -24.80 -9.03
CA GLY A 504 12.93 -24.89 -10.07
C GLY A 504 13.45 -25.40 -11.43
N VAL A 505 12.60 -25.33 -12.45
CA VAL A 505 12.86 -25.79 -13.82
C VAL A 505 12.69 -24.64 -14.81
N ILE A 506 13.81 -24.20 -15.39
CA ILE A 506 13.87 -23.26 -16.51
C ILE A 506 13.77 -24.06 -17.80
N ILE A 507 12.83 -23.71 -18.67
CA ILE A 507 12.77 -24.25 -20.04
C ILE A 507 13.12 -23.16 -21.05
N THR A 508 13.79 -23.51 -22.14
CA THR A 508 14.17 -22.55 -23.19
C THR A 508 14.27 -23.17 -24.58
N GLY A 509 14.14 -22.37 -25.64
CA GLY A 509 14.24 -22.82 -27.03
C GLY A 509 14.36 -21.64 -28.01
N VAL A 510 14.93 -21.90 -29.20
CA VAL A 510 15.11 -20.87 -30.25
C VAL A 510 13.76 -20.29 -30.66
N ALA A 511 13.63 -18.97 -30.67
CA ALA A 511 12.37 -18.31 -31.02
C ALA A 511 11.96 -18.61 -32.47
N PRO A 512 10.65 -18.62 -32.80
CA PRO A 512 10.19 -18.79 -34.18
C PRO A 512 10.76 -17.69 -35.10
N PRO A 513 11.18 -18.03 -36.34
CA PRO A 513 11.65 -17.05 -37.31
C PRO A 513 10.61 -15.93 -37.53
N GLY A 514 11.07 -14.67 -37.53
CA GLY A 514 10.20 -13.51 -37.70
C GLY A 514 9.49 -13.02 -36.44
N SER A 515 9.64 -13.69 -35.29
CA SER A 515 9.00 -13.27 -34.02
C SER A 515 9.59 -11.99 -33.39
N GLY A 516 10.74 -11.50 -33.86
CA GLY A 516 11.45 -10.36 -33.25
C GLY A 516 12.28 -10.71 -32.01
N PHE A 517 12.28 -11.98 -31.60
CA PHE A 517 13.02 -12.51 -30.45
C PHE A 517 14.07 -13.53 -30.89
N ASP A 518 15.02 -13.81 -29.99
CA ASP A 518 16.10 -14.79 -30.19
C ASP A 518 15.76 -16.15 -29.59
N PHE A 519 15.27 -16.15 -28.35
CA PHE A 519 14.85 -17.35 -27.65
C PHE A 519 13.63 -17.07 -26.77
N TYR A 520 12.86 -18.12 -26.52
CA TYR A 520 11.79 -18.08 -25.52
C TYR A 520 12.24 -18.79 -24.25
N SER A 521 11.67 -18.41 -23.11
CA SER A 521 11.94 -19.02 -21.81
C SER A 521 10.71 -19.03 -20.90
N ARG A 522 10.62 -20.00 -19.99
CA ARG A 522 9.66 -20.03 -18.86
C ARG A 522 10.37 -20.62 -17.63
N PHE A 523 9.88 -20.32 -16.43
CA PHE A 523 10.46 -20.83 -15.17
C PHE A 523 9.36 -21.34 -14.23
N PHE A 524 9.45 -22.60 -13.83
CA PHE A 524 8.50 -23.26 -12.94
C PHE A 524 9.14 -23.51 -11.57
N CYS A 525 8.54 -22.99 -10.50
CA CYS A 525 9.13 -23.01 -9.15
C CYS A 525 8.14 -23.38 -8.02
N PRO A 526 7.26 -24.39 -8.18
CA PRO A 526 6.18 -24.70 -7.23
C PRO A 526 6.63 -24.95 -5.78
N LYS A 527 7.90 -25.31 -5.56
CA LYS A 527 8.53 -25.41 -4.23
C LYS A 527 8.54 -24.11 -3.43
N LEU A 528 8.45 -22.95 -4.10
CA LEU A 528 8.41 -21.63 -3.50
C LEU A 528 6.96 -21.11 -3.32
N GLY A 529 5.95 -21.96 -3.54
CA GLY A 529 4.54 -21.58 -3.51
C GLY A 529 4.02 -20.95 -4.81
N ILE A 530 4.88 -20.77 -5.82
CA ILE A 530 4.56 -20.14 -7.11
C ILE A 530 4.66 -21.19 -8.22
N PRO A 531 3.58 -21.57 -8.92
CA PRO A 531 3.64 -22.61 -9.97
C PRO A 531 4.56 -22.23 -11.14
N GLU A 532 4.43 -21.00 -11.64
CA GLU A 532 5.24 -20.43 -12.71
C GLU A 532 5.59 -18.97 -12.38
N ASP A 533 6.87 -18.62 -12.44
CA ASP A 533 7.36 -17.24 -12.38
C ASP A 533 7.17 -16.57 -13.76
N PRO A 534 6.36 -15.51 -13.86
CA PRO A 534 6.04 -14.90 -15.15
C PRO A 534 7.24 -14.43 -15.97
N VAL A 535 8.25 -13.85 -15.32
CA VAL A 535 9.49 -13.34 -15.95
C VAL A 535 10.65 -13.43 -14.96
N CYS A 536 11.31 -14.59 -14.93
CA CYS A 536 12.41 -14.84 -14.02
C CYS A 536 13.71 -14.13 -14.46
N GLY A 537 14.12 -13.08 -13.75
CA GLY A 537 15.37 -12.36 -14.05
C GLY A 537 16.63 -13.23 -13.88
N SER A 538 16.72 -14.01 -12.80
CA SER A 538 17.91 -14.84 -12.53
C SER A 538 18.10 -15.98 -13.52
N ALA A 539 17.01 -16.53 -14.08
CA ALA A 539 17.10 -17.46 -15.21
C ALA A 539 17.82 -16.83 -16.41
N HIS A 540 17.54 -15.55 -16.71
CA HIS A 540 18.19 -14.85 -17.82
C HIS A 540 19.68 -14.56 -17.58
N CYS A 541 20.14 -14.46 -16.32
CA CYS A 541 21.57 -14.40 -16.00
C CYS A 541 22.33 -15.67 -16.40
N ALA A 542 21.66 -16.82 -16.49
CA ALA A 542 22.21 -18.09 -16.98
C ALA A 542 21.95 -18.33 -18.48
N LEU A 543 20.79 -17.88 -18.98
CA LEU A 543 20.42 -18.03 -20.39
C LEU A 543 21.20 -17.08 -21.31
N ALA A 544 21.57 -15.88 -20.85
CA ALA A 544 22.37 -14.93 -21.64
C ALA A 544 23.72 -15.50 -22.11
N PRO A 545 24.62 -16.01 -21.23
CA PRO A 545 25.88 -16.61 -21.68
C PRO A 545 25.67 -17.88 -22.54
N TYR A 546 24.64 -18.68 -22.26
CA TYR A 546 24.30 -19.86 -23.07
C TYR A 546 23.92 -19.49 -24.51
N TRP A 547 22.92 -18.62 -24.67
CA TRP A 547 22.42 -18.23 -25.99
C TRP A 547 23.39 -17.34 -26.75
N SER A 548 24.13 -16.46 -26.06
CA SER A 548 25.19 -15.64 -26.66
C SER A 548 26.24 -16.50 -27.36
N LYS A 549 26.76 -17.53 -26.66
CA LYS A 549 27.70 -18.50 -27.24
C LYS A 549 27.11 -19.29 -28.40
N LYS A 550 25.82 -19.65 -28.31
CA LYS A 550 25.12 -20.48 -29.32
C LYS A 550 24.72 -19.70 -30.58
N MET A 551 24.51 -18.40 -30.47
CA MET A 551 24.11 -17.51 -31.58
C MET A 551 25.24 -16.61 -32.08
N GLY A 552 26.36 -16.50 -31.36
CA GLY A 552 27.51 -15.69 -31.73
C GLY A 552 27.31 -14.18 -31.54
N LYS A 553 26.52 -13.74 -30.54
CA LYS A 553 26.21 -12.33 -30.30
C LYS A 553 26.00 -11.98 -28.82
N SER A 554 26.41 -10.78 -28.41
CA SER A 554 26.28 -10.31 -27.01
C SER A 554 24.90 -9.73 -26.67
N ASP A 555 24.24 -9.09 -27.63
CA ASP A 555 22.91 -8.48 -27.46
C ASP A 555 21.81 -9.46 -27.89
N LEU A 556 20.92 -9.78 -26.95
CA LEU A 556 19.82 -10.74 -27.12
C LEU A 556 18.49 -10.12 -26.68
N VAL A 557 17.39 -10.54 -27.32
CA VAL A 557 16.02 -10.22 -26.91
C VAL A 557 15.29 -11.53 -26.63
N ALA A 558 14.96 -11.73 -25.36
CA ALA A 558 14.23 -12.90 -24.88
C ALA A 558 12.73 -12.58 -24.71
N TYR A 559 11.89 -13.57 -25.03
CA TYR A 559 10.48 -13.56 -24.67
C TYR A 559 10.21 -14.57 -23.56
N ALA A 560 9.79 -14.07 -22.39
CA ALA A 560 9.29 -14.91 -21.33
C ALA A 560 7.87 -15.36 -21.71
N ALA A 561 7.71 -16.63 -22.08
CA ALA A 561 6.50 -17.15 -22.74
C ALA A 561 5.48 -17.71 -21.73
N SER A 562 5.41 -17.12 -20.54
CA SER A 562 4.36 -17.39 -19.55
C SER A 562 3.01 -16.82 -20.02
N PRO A 563 1.87 -17.16 -19.36
CA PRO A 563 0.57 -16.57 -19.72
C PRO A 563 0.51 -15.03 -19.65
N ARG A 564 1.32 -14.41 -18.79
CA ARG A 564 1.48 -12.95 -18.73
C ARG A 564 2.39 -12.40 -19.84
N GLY A 565 3.28 -13.21 -20.39
CA GLY A 565 4.30 -12.77 -21.33
C GLY A 565 5.33 -11.82 -20.70
N GLY A 566 6.44 -11.56 -21.36
CA GLY A 566 7.39 -10.52 -20.94
C GLY A 566 8.56 -10.38 -21.89
N ILE A 567 9.15 -9.19 -21.95
CA ILE A 567 10.28 -8.89 -22.84
C ILE A 567 11.50 -8.54 -21.99
N VAL A 568 12.54 -9.36 -22.10
CA VAL A 568 13.83 -9.13 -21.43
C VAL A 568 14.90 -8.89 -22.50
N LYS A 569 15.48 -7.69 -22.50
CA LYS A 569 16.64 -7.38 -23.34
C LYS A 569 17.91 -7.63 -22.54
N LEU A 570 18.90 -8.23 -23.17
CA LEU A 570 20.09 -8.74 -22.50
C LEU A 570 21.34 -8.26 -23.25
N HIS A 571 22.33 -7.81 -22.50
CA HIS A 571 23.68 -7.59 -23.00
C HIS A 571 24.69 -8.38 -22.15
N LEU A 572 25.43 -9.29 -22.77
CA LEU A 572 26.50 -10.04 -22.12
C LEU A 572 27.85 -9.32 -22.26
N ASP A 573 28.38 -8.81 -21.14
CA ASP A 573 29.78 -8.46 -21.00
C ASP A 573 30.56 -9.71 -20.56
N ASP A 574 31.02 -10.50 -21.54
CA ASP A 574 31.75 -11.74 -21.27
C ASP A 574 33.15 -11.49 -20.68
N GLN A 575 33.71 -10.28 -20.79
CA GLN A 575 34.99 -9.94 -20.19
C GLN A 575 34.84 -9.75 -18.67
N LYS A 576 33.79 -9.05 -18.24
CA LYS A 576 33.48 -8.82 -16.82
C LYS A 576 32.64 -9.94 -16.19
N LYS A 577 32.14 -10.89 -16.98
CA LYS A 577 31.15 -11.90 -16.59
C LYS A 577 29.89 -11.26 -15.97
N ARG A 578 29.37 -10.25 -16.66
CA ARG A 578 28.15 -9.51 -16.28
C ARG A 578 27.08 -9.63 -17.35
N VAL A 579 25.81 -9.61 -16.93
CA VAL A 579 24.65 -9.54 -17.81
C VAL A 579 23.85 -8.31 -17.42
N LEU A 580 23.70 -7.39 -18.38
CA LEU A 580 22.81 -6.25 -18.24
C LEU A 580 21.41 -6.68 -18.66
N LEU A 581 20.46 -6.67 -17.73
CA LEU A 581 19.05 -6.93 -17.96
C LEU A 581 18.33 -5.60 -18.16
N ARG A 582 17.71 -5.42 -19.32
CA ARG A 582 16.91 -4.24 -19.65
C ARG A 582 15.44 -4.61 -19.82
N GLY A 583 14.57 -3.87 -19.14
CA GLY A 583 13.12 -4.02 -19.23
C GLY A 583 12.40 -2.69 -19.08
N LYS A 584 11.13 -2.67 -19.46
CA LYS A 584 10.18 -1.62 -19.09
C LYS A 584 9.39 -2.05 -17.85
N ALA A 585 8.68 -1.12 -17.23
CA ALA A 585 7.70 -1.41 -16.20
C ALA A 585 6.52 -0.44 -16.31
N VAL A 586 5.39 -0.85 -15.72
CA VAL A 586 4.16 -0.07 -15.64
C VAL A 586 3.64 -0.13 -14.21
N THR A 587 3.53 1.02 -13.55
CA THR A 587 2.72 1.16 -12.32
C THR A 587 1.26 0.86 -12.68
N VAL A 588 0.74 -0.26 -12.18
CA VAL A 588 -0.66 -0.63 -12.31
C VAL A 588 -1.49 0.13 -11.26
N MET A 589 -0.92 0.29 -10.05
CA MET A 589 -1.59 0.92 -8.91
C MET A 589 -0.60 1.69 -8.03
N GLU A 590 -1.08 2.79 -7.49
CA GLU A 590 -0.33 3.77 -6.69
C GLU A 590 -1.26 4.38 -5.64
N GLU A 591 -0.73 4.54 -4.42
CA GLU A 591 -1.43 5.21 -3.34
C GLU A 591 -1.16 6.73 -3.33
N LEU A 592 -2.21 7.49 -3.67
CA LEU A 592 -2.21 8.95 -3.86
C LEU A 592 -1.76 9.80 -2.66
N SER A 593 -1.55 9.21 -1.48
CA SER A 593 -1.27 9.95 -0.23
C SER A 593 0.08 9.66 0.41
N SER A 594 0.80 8.61 0.00
CA SER A 594 1.95 8.11 0.78
C SER A 594 3.31 8.44 0.16
N ILE A 595 3.45 8.47 -1.16
CA ILE A 595 4.74 8.75 -1.82
C ILE A 595 5.27 10.15 -1.46
N SER A 596 4.40 11.17 -1.37
CA SER A 596 4.77 12.52 -0.96
C SER A 596 5.19 12.63 0.50
N ASN A 597 4.68 11.75 1.37
CA ASN A 597 4.75 11.89 2.83
C ASN A 597 5.82 11.00 3.47
N VAL A 598 6.09 9.81 2.90
CA VAL A 598 7.00 8.79 3.45
C VAL A 598 8.48 9.12 3.20
N LEU A 599 8.81 9.86 2.12
CA LEU A 599 10.21 10.10 1.71
C LEU A 599 10.60 11.57 1.45
N ASN A 600 9.65 12.50 1.50
CA ASN A 600 9.93 13.88 1.91
C ASN A 600 9.49 13.99 3.37
N GLY A 601 10.25 14.67 4.23
CA GLY A 601 9.85 14.94 5.62
C GLY A 601 8.65 15.90 5.78
N ALA A 602 7.74 15.91 4.81
CA ALA A 602 6.49 16.64 4.78
C ALA A 602 5.44 15.93 5.64
N SER A 603 5.74 15.80 6.93
CA SER A 603 4.67 15.70 7.91
C SER A 603 3.74 16.91 7.72
N ILE A 604 2.43 16.67 7.79
CA ILE A 604 1.55 17.70 8.37
C ILE A 604 2.12 17.88 9.77
N ILE A 605 2.85 18.97 10.00
CA ILE A 605 3.54 19.20 11.28
C ILE A 605 2.47 19.40 12.35
N ASP A 606 2.11 18.27 12.95
CA ASP A 606 1.83 18.12 14.36
C ASP A 606 0.59 18.88 14.86
N ARG A 607 -0.54 18.16 15.00
CA ARG A 607 -1.55 18.51 16.01
C ARG A 607 -1.03 18.21 17.42
N LYS A 608 0.17 18.71 17.77
CA LYS A 608 0.64 18.71 19.15
C LYS A 608 -0.33 19.60 19.92
N LYS A 609 -1.01 19.00 20.90
CA LYS A 609 -1.50 19.75 22.06
C LYS A 609 -0.29 20.30 22.82
N THR A 610 0.32 21.35 22.32
CA THR A 610 1.09 22.27 23.17
C THR A 610 0.13 22.83 24.22
N ALA A 611 0.57 22.97 25.46
CA ALA A 611 -0.27 23.43 26.57
C ALA A 611 -0.61 24.94 26.53
N ALA A 612 -0.80 25.49 25.33
CA ALA A 612 -1.22 26.86 25.02
C ALA A 612 -1.98 26.85 23.68
N ASP A 613 -3.29 27.12 23.71
CA ASP A 613 -4.27 26.88 22.62
C ASP A 613 -4.26 27.89 21.45
N ASP A 614 -3.14 28.57 21.16
CA ASP A 614 -3.20 29.87 20.47
C ASP A 614 -2.87 29.94 18.95
N PHE A 615 -2.20 28.97 18.31
CA PHE A 615 -1.83 29.08 16.87
C PHE A 615 -1.87 27.77 16.06
N LEU A 616 -2.18 27.88 14.76
CA LEU A 616 -2.14 26.80 13.75
C LEU A 616 -1.20 27.17 12.59
N LEU A 617 -0.35 26.24 12.15
CA LEU A 617 0.53 26.39 10.98
C LEU A 617 0.01 25.50 9.84
N VAL A 618 -0.08 26.06 8.62
CA VAL A 618 -0.50 25.36 7.41
C VAL A 618 0.49 25.67 6.28
N ALA A 619 1.10 24.65 5.69
CA ALA A 619 2.02 24.79 4.57
C ALA A 619 1.46 24.09 3.33
N PHE A 620 1.54 24.76 2.17
CA PHE A 620 1.13 24.20 0.89
C PHE A 620 2.34 24.06 -0.04
N TRP A 621 2.51 22.87 -0.62
CA TRP A 621 3.47 22.62 -1.69
C TRP A 621 2.80 22.82 -3.05
N ARG A 622 3.50 23.49 -3.96
CA ARG A 622 3.00 23.73 -5.33
C ARG A 622 3.22 22.47 -6.17
N VAL A 623 2.14 21.72 -6.44
CA VAL A 623 2.17 20.58 -7.37
C VAL A 623 2.14 21.11 -8.79
N GLU A 624 3.28 21.08 -9.46
CA GLU A 624 3.44 21.43 -10.87
C GLU A 624 3.47 20.13 -11.68
N LEU A 625 2.52 19.92 -12.60
CA LEU A 625 2.52 18.71 -13.43
C LEU A 625 3.69 18.75 -14.43
N PRO A 626 4.18 17.58 -14.89
CA PRO A 626 5.19 17.48 -15.95
C PRO A 626 4.81 18.20 -17.27
N THR A 627 3.53 18.54 -17.45
CA THR A 627 2.98 19.28 -18.59
C THR A 627 3.14 20.81 -18.49
N GLY A 628 3.68 21.33 -17.39
CA GLY A 628 3.77 22.77 -17.12
C GLY A 628 2.43 23.45 -16.79
N LYS A 629 1.34 22.67 -16.66
CA LYS A 629 0.05 23.17 -16.15
C LYS A 629 0.03 23.14 -14.62
N ILE A 630 -0.39 24.27 -14.05
CA ILE A 630 -0.76 24.39 -12.63
C ILE A 630 -2.14 23.73 -12.46
N VAL A 631 -2.26 22.73 -11.57
CA VAL A 631 -3.51 21.97 -11.39
C VAL A 631 -4.58 22.80 -10.66
N ALA A 632 -4.15 23.61 -9.70
CA ALA A 632 -4.93 24.69 -9.13
C ALA A 632 -3.98 25.73 -8.52
N ASP A 633 -4.35 27.00 -8.59
CA ASP A 633 -4.10 27.85 -7.42
C ASP A 633 -4.91 27.20 -6.29
N LEU A 634 -4.24 26.57 -5.34
CA LEU A 634 -4.85 26.14 -4.08
C LEU A 634 -5.24 27.41 -3.31
N GLN A 635 -6.36 28.03 -3.70
CA GLN A 635 -7.04 28.97 -2.83
C GLN A 635 -7.42 28.21 -1.56
N PRO A 636 -6.95 28.66 -0.39
CA PRO A 636 -7.40 28.08 0.87
C PRO A 636 -8.94 28.11 0.91
N GLN A 637 -9.58 27.03 1.35
CA GLN A 637 -11.00 27.09 1.69
C GLN A 637 -11.13 27.93 2.97
N PHE A 638 -11.18 29.26 2.80
CA PHE A 638 -11.16 30.21 3.91
C PHE A 638 -12.30 29.97 4.90
N ASP A 639 -13.46 29.53 4.40
CA ASP A 639 -14.62 29.13 5.20
C ASP A 639 -14.32 27.98 6.19
N GLU A 640 -13.38 27.09 5.89
CA GLU A 640 -12.90 26.05 6.83
C GLU A 640 -11.88 26.62 7.84
N ILE A 641 -11.07 27.59 7.42
CA ILE A 641 -10.06 28.23 8.26
C ILE A 641 -10.70 29.16 9.29
N GLU A 642 -11.79 29.87 8.94
CA GLU A 642 -12.56 30.70 9.87
C GLU A 642 -13.29 29.89 10.95
N LYS A 643 -13.63 28.62 10.68
CA LYS A 643 -14.19 27.69 11.69
C LYS A 643 -13.15 27.22 12.71
N CYS A 644 -11.85 27.48 12.51
CA CYS A 644 -10.80 27.03 13.40
C CYS A 644 -10.75 27.86 14.69
N ALA A 645 -10.71 27.19 15.85
CA ALA A 645 -10.69 27.85 17.16
C ALA A 645 -9.36 28.57 17.50
N ALA A 646 -8.34 28.47 16.66
CA ALA A 646 -7.02 29.09 16.86
C ALA A 646 -7.10 30.63 16.91
N ARG A 647 -6.11 31.26 17.55
CA ARG A 647 -6.02 32.73 17.66
C ARG A 647 -5.33 33.37 16.45
N GLY A 648 -4.45 32.62 15.78
CA GLY A 648 -3.92 32.96 14.46
C GLY A 648 -3.55 31.72 13.64
N VAL A 649 -3.47 31.91 12.33
CA VAL A 649 -3.15 30.90 11.32
C VAL A 649 -2.05 31.45 10.42
N ILE A 650 -1.01 30.65 10.16
CA ILE A 650 0.10 31.00 9.27
C ILE A 650 0.01 30.11 8.02
N VAL A 651 0.01 30.72 6.84
CA VAL A 651 -0.08 30.03 5.54
C VAL A 651 1.18 30.30 4.72
N THR A 652 1.94 29.27 4.38
CA THR A 652 3.18 29.39 3.57
C THR A 652 3.06 28.61 2.26
N GLY A 653 3.58 29.18 1.16
CA GLY A 653 3.60 28.57 -0.17
C GLY A 653 4.81 29.00 -1.02
N VAL A 654 5.03 28.32 -2.15
CA VAL A 654 6.12 28.59 -3.11
C VAL A 654 5.77 29.80 -3.97
N ALA A 655 6.70 30.75 -4.14
CA ALA A 655 6.43 31.99 -4.86
C ALA A 655 6.40 31.81 -6.40
N PRO A 656 5.71 32.69 -7.16
CA PRO A 656 5.58 32.53 -8.62
C PRO A 656 6.92 32.68 -9.37
N PRO A 657 7.12 31.97 -10.50
CA PRO A 657 8.29 32.16 -11.35
C PRO A 657 8.46 33.63 -11.77
N GLY A 658 9.67 34.17 -11.61
CA GLY A 658 9.98 35.58 -11.89
C GLY A 658 9.67 36.57 -10.77
N SER A 659 9.14 36.13 -9.63
CA SER A 659 8.91 36.99 -8.45
C SER A 659 10.19 37.40 -7.70
N GLY A 660 11.30 36.68 -7.89
CA GLY A 660 12.58 36.93 -7.21
C GLY A 660 12.72 36.28 -5.83
N PHE A 661 11.77 35.45 -5.41
CA PHE A 661 11.75 34.76 -4.12
C PHE A 661 11.42 33.27 -4.28
N ASP A 662 11.77 32.49 -3.27
CA ASP A 662 11.49 31.04 -3.24
C ASP A 662 10.10 30.77 -2.61
N PHE A 663 9.73 31.53 -1.57
CA PHE A 663 8.51 31.31 -0.79
C PHE A 663 7.81 32.63 -0.38
N TYR A 664 6.52 32.54 -0.07
CA TYR A 664 5.72 33.58 0.59
C TYR A 664 5.00 33.01 1.82
N SER A 665 4.81 33.85 2.84
CA SER A 665 3.97 33.54 4.00
C SER A 665 2.90 34.63 4.20
N ARG A 666 1.74 34.23 4.72
CA ARG A 666 0.64 35.11 5.12
C ARG A 666 0.19 34.78 6.53
N PHE A 667 -0.18 35.82 7.28
CA PHE A 667 -0.68 35.70 8.65
C PHE A 667 -2.17 36.08 8.67
N PHE A 668 -2.99 35.24 9.31
CA PHE A 668 -4.42 35.44 9.42
C PHE A 668 -4.86 35.29 10.87
N TYR A 669 -5.79 36.14 11.32
CA TYR A 669 -6.27 36.14 12.70
C TYR A 669 -7.80 35.99 12.71
N PRO A 670 -8.34 34.74 12.69
CA PRO A 670 -9.77 34.50 12.47
C PRO A 670 -10.67 35.26 13.44
N LYS A 671 -10.30 35.29 14.72
CA LYS A 671 -11.05 35.97 15.80
C LYS A 671 -10.97 37.49 15.78
N LEU A 672 -10.17 38.08 14.89
CA LEU A 672 -9.99 39.54 14.75
C LEU A 672 -10.43 40.06 13.37
N GLY A 673 -10.68 39.20 12.38
CA GLY A 673 -11.03 39.60 11.01
C GLY A 673 -9.89 40.32 10.27
N VAL A 674 -8.66 40.24 10.77
CA VAL A 674 -7.48 40.94 10.22
C VAL A 674 -6.68 39.99 9.34
N ARG A 675 -6.34 40.48 8.14
CA ARG A 675 -5.47 39.84 7.14
C ARG A 675 -4.25 40.74 6.91
N GLU A 676 -3.07 40.25 7.24
CA GLU A 676 -1.81 40.96 6.99
C GLU A 676 -0.95 40.18 5.97
N ASP A 677 -0.63 40.85 4.86
CA ASP A 677 0.25 40.33 3.81
C ASP A 677 1.67 40.88 4.02
N VAL A 678 2.60 40.06 4.52
CA VAL A 678 3.96 40.49 4.88
C VAL A 678 5.05 39.51 4.40
N VAL A 679 5.78 39.99 3.39
CA VAL A 679 7.18 39.70 3.00
C VAL A 679 7.56 38.26 2.58
N CYS A 680 8.08 38.18 1.35
CA CYS A 680 8.74 37.01 0.78
C CYS A 680 10.22 36.96 1.19
N GLY A 681 10.79 35.76 1.29
CA GLY A 681 12.19 35.55 1.70
C GLY A 681 12.98 34.72 0.68
N SER A 682 14.27 35.04 0.51
CA SER A 682 15.25 34.23 -0.22
C SER A 682 15.99 33.30 0.74
N ALA A 683 16.24 32.06 0.33
CA ALA A 683 16.73 30.98 1.20
C ALA A 683 18.01 31.27 2.00
N HIS A 684 18.00 30.95 3.31
CA HIS A 684 19.05 30.21 4.05
C HIS A 684 18.66 30.09 5.54
N CYS A 685 18.03 28.97 5.92
CA CYS A 685 17.98 28.34 7.26
C CYS A 685 16.75 27.42 7.37
N ALA A 686 16.92 26.13 7.14
CA ALA A 686 15.93 25.12 7.50
C ALA A 686 16.64 23.80 7.87
N LEU A 687 16.24 23.24 9.02
CA LEU A 687 16.44 21.85 9.44
C LEU A 687 17.88 21.39 9.74
N ALA A 688 18.33 21.70 10.97
CA ALA A 688 19.17 20.82 11.78
C ALA A 688 18.43 20.53 13.12
N PRO A 689 18.69 19.41 13.83
CA PRO A 689 17.69 18.82 14.72
C PRO A 689 17.40 19.60 16.02
N LEU A 690 16.14 19.55 16.44
CA LEU A 690 15.65 20.07 17.72
C LEU A 690 15.87 19.05 18.86
N GLU A 691 16.79 19.36 19.78
CA GLU A 691 16.72 18.83 21.15
C GLU A 691 16.79 19.97 22.19
N GLN A 692 15.75 20.06 23.04
CA GLN A 692 15.65 20.77 24.34
C GLN A 692 15.44 22.33 24.44
N LYS A 693 14.18 22.82 24.63
CA LYS A 693 13.87 23.88 25.66
C LYS A 693 12.57 24.78 25.63
N ALA A 694 12.41 25.83 26.50
CA ALA A 694 11.40 26.99 26.48
C ALA A 694 11.44 28.13 27.60
N ARG A 695 11.44 29.47 27.35
CA ARG A 695 11.13 30.62 28.30
C ARG A 695 10.99 32.06 27.68
N GLN A 696 10.33 33.04 28.33
CA GLN A 696 9.87 34.32 27.68
C GLN A 696 9.86 35.57 28.60
N GLU A 697 10.12 36.80 28.11
CA GLU A 697 9.90 38.11 28.82
C GLU A 697 9.54 39.30 27.87
N ARG A 698 9.06 40.44 28.41
CA ARG A 698 8.37 41.53 27.65
C ARG A 698 8.66 42.94 28.20
N LEU A 699 8.86 43.94 27.32
CA LEU A 699 9.04 45.37 27.68
C LEU A 699 8.07 46.30 26.90
N ARG A 700 7.73 47.45 27.51
CA ARG A 700 6.88 48.51 26.93
C ARG A 700 7.58 49.88 27.02
N CYS A 701 7.42 50.72 26.02
CA CYS A 701 7.64 52.17 26.12
C CYS A 701 6.60 52.92 25.28
N ILE A 702 6.22 54.13 25.69
CA ILE A 702 5.16 54.95 25.07
C ILE A 702 5.63 56.40 24.94
N CYS A 703 5.64 56.91 23.71
CA CYS A 703 5.39 58.32 23.38
C CYS A 703 4.84 58.37 21.93
N GLY A 704 4.11 59.43 21.55
CA GLY A 704 3.31 59.45 20.31
C GLY A 704 4.12 59.32 19.00
N ASN A 705 3.54 58.89 17.87
CA ASN A 705 2.11 58.72 17.58
C ASN A 705 1.72 57.30 17.09
N LEU A 706 2.58 56.29 17.31
CA LEU A 706 2.27 54.87 17.19
C LEU A 706 3.01 54.09 18.28
N SER A 707 2.34 53.13 18.92
CA SER A 707 2.95 52.23 19.91
C SER A 707 3.40 50.94 19.21
N LEU A 708 4.72 50.72 19.13
CA LEU A 708 5.28 49.45 18.68
C LEU A 708 5.46 48.52 19.90
N SER A 709 4.96 47.28 19.82
CA SER A 709 5.14 46.25 20.85
C SER A 709 6.06 45.16 20.33
N ILE A 710 7.12 44.83 21.09
CA ILE A 710 8.13 43.82 20.74
C ILE A 710 8.00 42.62 21.69
N TYR A 711 8.17 41.41 21.15
CA TYR A 711 8.10 40.14 21.89
C TYR A 711 9.39 39.34 21.66
N ILE A 712 9.93 38.70 22.72
CA ILE A 712 11.17 37.91 22.68
C ILE A 712 10.93 36.57 23.40
N ILE A 713 11.41 35.46 22.82
CA ILE A 713 11.34 34.10 23.38
C ILE A 713 12.74 33.46 23.34
N ILE A 714 13.17 32.88 24.45
CA ILE A 714 14.48 32.23 24.72
C ILE A 714 14.20 30.74 25.03
N ILE A 715 15.08 29.76 24.78
CA ILE A 715 14.83 28.36 25.20
C ILE A 715 16.11 27.71 25.78
N HIS A 716 16.05 26.68 26.64
CA HIS A 716 16.12 26.83 28.12
C HIS A 716 17.56 27.10 28.61
N GLY A 717 17.64 27.59 29.85
CA GLY A 717 18.54 26.94 30.82
C GLY A 717 19.81 27.71 31.17
N ARG A 718 20.34 28.53 30.25
CA ARG A 718 20.89 29.88 30.50
C ARG A 718 21.58 30.44 29.23
N TYR A 719 21.01 31.53 28.73
CA TYR A 719 21.64 32.61 27.93
C TYR A 719 22.56 32.22 26.77
N ILE A 720 22.06 32.41 25.54
CA ILE A 720 22.74 33.18 24.48
C ILE A 720 21.66 33.97 23.72
N ASP A 721 22.00 35.21 23.40
CA ASP A 721 21.11 36.23 22.84
C ASP A 721 20.89 36.08 21.34
N TYR A 722 19.67 36.38 20.87
CA TYR A 722 19.49 36.89 19.51
C TYR A 722 18.52 38.07 19.44
N VAL A 723 18.91 39.04 18.63
CA VAL A 723 18.35 40.39 18.53
C VAL A 723 17.12 40.40 17.62
N VAL A 724 16.00 40.86 18.17
CA VAL A 724 14.75 41.25 17.49
C VAL A 724 14.82 42.77 17.26
N SER A 725 14.61 43.38 16.09
CA SER A 725 14.27 42.95 14.71
C SER A 725 14.82 43.97 13.70
N LEU A 726 14.86 43.62 12.41
CA LEU A 726 14.81 44.64 11.34
C LEU A 726 13.37 45.20 11.27
N VAL A 727 13.21 46.50 11.52
CA VAL A 727 11.93 47.21 11.36
C VAL A 727 12.03 48.13 10.14
N GLN A 728 11.22 47.87 9.11
CA GLN A 728 11.10 48.78 7.98
C GLN A 728 10.34 50.04 8.42
N ALA A 729 11.07 51.14 8.65
CA ALA A 729 10.51 52.36 9.22
C ALA A 729 9.71 53.23 8.22
N SER A 730 9.70 52.92 6.91
CA SER A 730 8.85 53.60 5.92
C SER A 730 8.68 52.83 4.61
N PRO A 731 7.72 53.23 3.74
CA PRO A 731 7.57 52.68 2.37
C PRO A 731 8.78 52.92 1.45
N ARG A 732 9.79 53.69 1.87
CA ARG A 732 11.03 53.97 1.10
C ARG A 732 12.23 53.11 1.52
N GLY A 733 12.03 52.05 2.33
CA GLY A 733 13.02 50.99 2.53
C GLY A 733 14.23 51.34 3.41
N GLY A 734 14.11 52.31 4.32
CA GLY A 734 15.19 52.67 5.25
C GLY A 734 15.50 51.55 6.26
N ILE A 735 16.77 51.16 6.37
CA ILE A 735 17.27 50.13 7.30
C ILE A 735 18.01 50.79 8.47
N VAL A 736 17.63 50.42 9.69
CA VAL A 736 18.30 50.82 10.93
C VAL A 736 18.78 49.55 11.65
N ASN A 737 20.09 49.43 11.85
CA ASN A 737 20.66 48.37 12.67
C ASN A 737 20.58 48.77 14.14
N VAL A 738 20.10 47.85 14.98
CA VAL A 738 20.01 48.03 16.44
C VAL A 738 21.11 47.21 17.10
N HIS A 739 21.93 47.84 17.94
CA HIS A 739 22.97 47.18 18.72
C HIS A 739 22.78 47.49 20.20
N LEU A 740 22.84 46.46 21.04
CA LEU A 740 22.78 46.58 22.50
C LEU A 740 24.20 46.68 23.04
N ASP A 741 24.51 47.80 23.69
CA ASP A 741 25.73 47.99 24.50
C ASP A 741 25.37 47.68 25.95
N GLU A 742 25.56 46.42 26.34
CA GLU A 742 25.22 45.94 27.67
C GLU A 742 26.14 46.50 28.76
N GLN A 743 27.39 46.85 28.40
CA GLN A 743 28.36 47.40 29.35
C GLN A 743 27.95 48.79 29.84
N ASN A 744 27.28 49.57 28.99
CA ASN A 744 26.76 50.91 29.32
C ASN A 744 25.23 50.98 29.45
N GLN A 745 24.52 49.85 29.36
CA GLN A 745 23.05 49.77 29.41
C GLN A 745 22.36 50.70 28.39
N ARG A 746 22.79 50.64 27.13
CA ARG A 746 22.30 51.51 26.05
C ARG A 746 21.92 50.74 24.79
N VAL A 747 21.00 51.32 24.01
CA VAL A 747 20.67 50.89 22.66
C VAL A 747 21.26 51.88 21.66
N LEU A 748 22.08 51.38 20.73
CA LEU A 748 22.73 52.13 19.68
C LEU A 748 22.03 51.85 18.34
N LEU A 749 21.62 52.91 17.64
CA LEU A 749 21.02 52.83 16.32
C LEU A 749 22.04 53.23 15.24
N ARG A 750 22.26 52.38 14.24
CA ARG A 750 23.17 52.62 13.11
C ARG A 750 22.45 52.41 11.78
N GLY A 751 22.11 53.50 11.08
CA GLY A 751 21.59 53.48 9.71
C GLY A 751 22.60 54.05 8.71
N LYS A 752 22.47 53.69 7.43
CA LYS A 752 23.05 54.46 6.32
C LYS A 752 22.06 55.57 5.96
N ALA A 753 22.49 56.81 6.03
CA ALA A 753 21.77 57.93 5.44
C ALA A 753 22.16 58.04 3.94
N VAL A 754 21.21 58.40 3.07
CA VAL A 754 21.42 58.43 1.62
C VAL A 754 20.82 59.72 1.08
N THR A 755 21.67 60.60 0.55
CA THR A 755 21.18 61.84 -0.07
C THR A 755 20.42 61.55 -1.36
N VAL A 756 19.20 62.10 -1.51
CA VAL A 756 18.27 61.77 -2.61
C VAL A 756 17.76 62.97 -3.43
N MET A 757 18.14 64.22 -3.13
CA MET A 757 17.79 65.36 -4.00
C MET A 757 19.02 66.00 -4.64
N GLU A 758 18.88 66.34 -5.92
CA GLU A 758 19.97 66.64 -6.84
C GLU A 758 20.45 68.10 -6.78
N GLY A 759 21.73 68.31 -7.12
CA GLY A 759 22.38 69.62 -7.12
C GLY A 759 22.61 70.25 -5.74
N SER A 760 21.87 69.86 -4.70
CA SER A 760 22.03 70.31 -3.31
C SER A 760 21.42 69.30 -2.33
N LEU A 761 22.15 68.95 -1.26
CA LEU A 761 21.82 67.81 -0.37
C LEU A 761 20.39 67.85 0.23
N LEU A 762 19.69 66.73 0.11
CA LEU A 762 18.58 66.29 0.96
C LEU A 762 18.88 64.86 1.43
N VAL A 763 19.03 64.64 2.74
CA VAL A 763 19.53 63.39 3.38
C VAL A 763 18.41 62.44 3.80
#